data_AF-A0A9J7LYF4-F1
#
_entry.id   AF-A0A9J7LYF4-F1
#
_cell.length_a   1.000
_cell.length_b   1.000
_cell.length_c   1.000
_cell.angle_alpha   90.00
_cell.angle_beta   90.00
_cell.angle_gamma   90.00
#
_symmetry.space_group_name_H-M   'P 1'
#
loop_
_entity.id
_entity.type
_entity.pdbx_description
1 polymer ?
#
loop_
_entity_poly.entity_id
_entity_poly.type
_entity_poly.pdbx_seq_one_letter_code
_entity_poly.pdbx_strand_id
1 'polypeptide(L)'
;MAFGGEGSDQQKERFSLLLLDPGEIYFEDFGVFYYTHGLTEEEAIRRKTRGRIKMCSKSVVFDPQDVMLPMLKFPLRSCTAIEKWQGPVTSRINATGNVILIESSQVYQMKEGNIVAPYVFKKKKEKYLFSLNFVMIEDVLPQMQQLLRASTLTAADQNSMIAAIVQSRQARVPFNTSWLETLYEKIVVEMVGDKIDPLVVNPGRIMITSSRLYFQPFNNIDPYPVLKIKLSDIKRIVKRRFLLRQVGVEIFCSEDGLKSDLFLTLKEQELRDQLYDSIVTQPDVALAETGQENATLRWQSGVMSNFDYLMYLNNMADRSFNDLTQYPVFPWVVADYTSANLDLSRPETYRDLSKPIGALNPERLHRTLERYHDMPDPKFMYGSHYSTPGYVVYYLVRVAPEYMLCLQNGRFDQPDRMFLSIKETWNNVLTGASDVKELIPEFYQTSGQFLVNAQHLKLGTRQDGTKAEDVELPPWAADHDDFVQKCREALESDYVSSRLHEWIDLIFGYKQRGEASENAYNVFYHLTYEGAVDLDSITDPNERLSLEAQIMEFGQTPKQLFHGPHPQRFQQSPGTKDSVLMGSGGQSESLRTNATDSSTRVPMMKSCHLAALWEGREGLKPVYEHKLHKDTVTAVRLAPSGKTIFSVSQDSLMKMYSLEEQRQQRSISISNMALSSCQVMADSKTLIIGSWDNNVYVYSVEYGHILDTVLAHDDAVSCIQYRDGLLVSASWDSTVKLWESKIGGGAKKQQLQLSAELDHDSGVVCACMDAGNTRVASGTEDGTLYIWSVESQYVLSRHPLHTGSIHAVSFSPEGQRVLTCGADHYLRVLDVTTGTEVCAKDLEEPLR
;
A
#
# COMPACT_ATOMS: atom_id res chain seq x y z
N MET A 1 4.24 -13.26 10.56
CA MET A 1 3.58 -13.32 11.88
C MET A 1 2.85 -11.99 12.16
N ALA A 2 1.60 -11.84 11.73
CA ALA A 2 0.81 -10.63 12.04
C ALA A 2 0.32 -10.57 13.51
N PHE A 3 0.30 -11.72 14.20
CA PHE A 3 -0.18 -11.88 15.59
C PHE A 3 0.86 -12.51 16.53
N GLY A 4 2.06 -12.81 16.04
CA GLY A 4 3.16 -13.37 16.83
C GLY A 4 4.03 -12.27 17.45
N GLY A 5 3.48 -11.58 18.46
CA GLY A 5 4.18 -10.53 19.20
C GLY A 5 4.70 -11.02 20.55
N GLU A 6 6.00 -11.34 20.58
CA GLU A 6 6.92 -11.41 21.72
C GLU A 6 6.37 -11.76 23.12
N GLY A 7 6.81 -12.90 23.64
CA GLY A 7 6.82 -13.17 25.08
C GLY A 7 7.79 -12.22 25.79
N SER A 8 7.26 -11.14 26.35
CA SER A 8 7.88 -10.39 27.44
C SER A 8 7.00 -10.50 28.69
N ASP A 9 7.62 -10.80 29.83
CA ASP A 9 6.97 -10.91 31.15
C ASP A 9 6.54 -9.52 31.68
N GLN A 10 5.62 -8.86 30.97
CA GLN A 10 4.85 -7.74 31.49
C GLN A 10 3.46 -8.24 31.82
N GLN A 11 3.08 -8.07 33.09
CA GLN A 11 1.82 -8.54 33.67
C GLN A 11 0.64 -7.72 33.12
N LYS A 12 0.21 -8.02 31.88
CA LYS A 12 -0.92 -7.38 31.20
C LYS A 12 -2.15 -7.39 32.12
N GLU A 13 -2.82 -6.24 32.27
CA GLU A 13 -4.12 -6.22 32.97
C GLU A 13 -5.07 -7.21 32.27
N ARG A 14 -5.84 -7.94 33.08
CA ARG A 14 -6.71 -9.04 32.63
C ARG A 14 -7.93 -8.55 31.86
N PHE A 15 -8.34 -7.31 32.13
CA PHE A 15 -9.40 -6.61 31.43
C PHE A 15 -8.88 -5.96 30.14
N SER A 16 -9.56 -6.21 29.04
CA SER A 16 -9.33 -5.54 27.75
C SER A 16 -10.65 -4.95 27.23
N LEU A 17 -10.57 -3.97 26.32
CA LEU A 17 -11.75 -3.38 25.67
C LEU A 17 -12.55 -4.41 24.84
N LEU A 18 -11.94 -5.54 24.45
CA LEU A 18 -12.61 -6.67 23.78
C LEU A 18 -13.65 -7.39 24.66
N LEU A 19 -13.64 -7.17 25.98
CA LEU A 19 -14.65 -7.71 26.90
C LEU A 19 -15.92 -6.83 26.97
N LEU A 20 -15.92 -5.69 26.29
CA LEU A 20 -17.04 -4.76 26.19
C LEU A 20 -17.97 -5.14 25.04
N ASP A 21 -19.25 -4.78 25.17
CA ASP A 21 -20.22 -5.00 24.10
C ASP A 21 -19.98 -3.97 22.96
N PRO A 22 -20.37 -4.23 21.70
CA PRO A 22 -20.19 -3.25 20.62
C PRO A 22 -20.74 -1.86 20.97
N GLY A 23 -19.93 -0.81 20.82
CA GLY A 23 -20.25 0.57 21.20
C GLY A 23 -20.41 0.81 22.72
N GLU A 24 -19.92 -0.08 23.58
CA GLU A 24 -19.73 0.16 25.00
C GLU A 24 -18.38 0.87 25.24
N ILE A 25 -18.38 1.88 26.12
CA ILE A 25 -17.23 2.73 26.40
C ILE A 25 -16.80 2.53 27.86
N TYR A 26 -15.52 2.23 28.08
CA TYR A 26 -14.92 2.22 29.41
C TYR A 26 -14.54 3.65 29.83
N PHE A 27 -14.89 4.02 31.07
CA PHE A 27 -14.61 5.36 31.61
C PHE A 27 -13.41 5.37 32.55
N GLU A 28 -13.50 4.66 33.67
CA GLU A 28 -12.55 4.70 34.78
C GLU A 28 -12.80 3.53 35.74
N ASP A 29 -11.91 3.35 36.72
CA ASP A 29 -12.04 2.27 37.69
C ASP A 29 -11.64 2.61 39.13
N PHE A 30 -12.20 1.85 40.05
CA PHE A 30 -12.16 2.11 41.48
C PHE A 30 -11.71 0.86 42.24
N GLY A 31 -10.70 1.01 43.11
CA GLY A 31 -10.25 -0.07 43.98
C GLY A 31 -11.28 -0.42 45.06
N VAL A 32 -11.68 -1.68 45.13
CA VAL A 32 -12.75 -2.16 46.03
C VAL A 32 -12.37 -3.45 46.80
N PHE A 33 -13.11 -3.71 47.87
CA PHE A 33 -13.29 -5.06 48.41
C PHE A 33 -14.70 -5.56 48.09
N TYR A 34 -14.79 -6.73 47.47
CA TYR A 34 -16.03 -7.46 47.24
C TYR A 34 -16.35 -8.40 48.41
N TYR A 35 -17.62 -8.44 48.81
CA TYR A 35 -18.15 -9.30 49.87
C TYR A 35 -19.30 -10.14 49.32
N THR A 36 -19.18 -11.46 49.46
CA THR A 36 -20.26 -12.41 49.13
C THR A 36 -21.44 -12.21 50.08
N HIS A 37 -22.59 -11.82 49.54
CA HIS A 37 -23.80 -11.58 50.30
C HIS A 37 -24.33 -12.86 50.98
N GLY A 38 -24.72 -12.77 52.25
CA GLY A 38 -25.32 -13.88 53.01
C GLY A 38 -24.35 -14.70 53.89
N LEU A 39 -23.08 -14.29 53.99
CA LEU A 39 -22.11 -14.82 54.96
C LEU A 39 -22.24 -14.12 56.33
N THR A 40 -21.76 -14.76 57.40
CA THR A 40 -21.61 -14.13 58.73
C THR A 40 -20.50 -13.06 58.71
N GLU A 41 -20.48 -12.12 59.68
CA GLU A 41 -19.46 -11.04 59.71
C GLU A 41 -18.01 -11.59 59.68
N GLU A 42 -17.73 -12.65 60.44
CA GLU A 42 -16.39 -13.25 60.49
C GLU A 42 -15.99 -13.91 59.16
N GLU A 43 -16.92 -14.60 58.51
CA GLU A 43 -16.71 -15.23 57.21
C GLU A 43 -16.56 -14.20 56.10
N ALA A 44 -17.35 -13.12 56.13
CA ALA A 44 -17.26 -12.00 55.19
C ALA A 44 -15.90 -11.29 55.29
N ILE A 45 -15.35 -11.13 56.50
CA ILE A 45 -13.99 -10.59 56.69
C ILE A 45 -12.92 -11.54 56.14
N ARG A 46 -13.04 -12.85 56.38
CA ARG A 46 -12.08 -13.86 55.91
C ARG A 46 -12.12 -14.09 54.40
N ARG A 47 -13.30 -13.99 53.78
CA ARG A 47 -13.54 -14.28 52.35
C ARG A 47 -13.65 -13.04 51.45
N LYS A 48 -13.35 -11.84 51.98
CA LYS A 48 -13.36 -10.62 51.16
C LYS A 48 -12.38 -10.74 50.00
N THR A 49 -12.81 -10.36 48.80
CA THR A 49 -11.96 -10.39 47.61
C THR A 49 -11.53 -8.96 47.27
N ARG A 50 -10.22 -8.70 47.16
CA ARG A 50 -9.72 -7.40 46.68
C ARG A 50 -9.80 -7.37 45.15
N GLY A 51 -10.14 -6.23 44.57
CA GLY A 51 -10.17 -6.05 43.12
C GLY A 51 -10.44 -4.60 42.70
N ARG A 52 -10.81 -4.41 41.44
CA ARG A 52 -11.22 -3.11 40.87
C ARG A 52 -12.61 -3.25 40.26
N ILE A 53 -13.49 -2.27 40.48
CA ILE A 53 -14.70 -2.09 39.66
C ILE A 53 -14.36 -1.13 38.53
N LYS A 54 -14.59 -1.57 37.31
CA LYS A 54 -14.42 -0.83 36.06
C LYS A 54 -15.81 -0.38 35.57
N MET A 55 -16.00 0.94 35.46
CA MET A 55 -17.28 1.54 35.07
C MET A 55 -17.34 1.74 33.56
N CYS A 56 -18.34 1.15 32.91
CA CYS A 56 -18.54 1.22 31.47
C CYS A 56 -19.94 1.75 31.13
N SER A 57 -20.16 2.16 29.88
CA SER A 57 -21.42 2.82 29.48
C SER A 57 -22.64 1.89 29.41
N LYS A 58 -22.44 0.56 29.32
CA LYS A 58 -23.52 -0.45 29.26
C LYS A 58 -23.44 -1.48 30.38
N SER A 59 -22.32 -1.59 31.09
CA SER A 59 -22.08 -2.56 32.16
C SER A 59 -21.15 -2.03 33.26
N VAL A 60 -21.10 -2.76 34.37
CA VAL A 60 -20.08 -2.63 35.41
C VAL A 60 -19.28 -3.92 35.43
N VAL A 61 -17.95 -3.87 35.48
CA VAL A 61 -17.10 -5.06 35.50
C VAL A 61 -16.26 -5.09 36.78
N PHE A 62 -16.38 -6.16 37.58
CA PHE A 62 -15.48 -6.40 38.70
C PHE A 62 -14.35 -7.34 38.28
N ASP A 63 -13.11 -6.86 38.41
CA ASP A 63 -11.89 -7.63 38.21
C ASP A 63 -11.23 -7.95 39.57
N PRO A 64 -11.28 -9.21 40.04
CA PRO A 64 -10.61 -9.60 41.27
C PRO A 64 -9.08 -9.67 41.07
N GLN A 65 -8.32 -9.24 42.08
CA GLN A 65 -6.85 -9.32 42.07
C GLN A 65 -6.35 -10.78 42.09
N ASP A 66 -7.17 -11.70 42.60
CA ASP A 66 -6.92 -13.14 42.46
C ASP A 66 -7.37 -13.60 41.06
N VAL A 67 -6.37 -13.89 40.23
CA VAL A 67 -6.52 -14.34 38.84
C VAL A 67 -7.31 -15.65 38.73
N MET A 68 -7.30 -16.49 39.77
CA MET A 68 -8.06 -17.75 39.81
C MET A 68 -9.57 -17.52 39.92
N LEU A 69 -10.02 -16.36 40.43
CA LEU A 69 -11.44 -16.02 40.51
C LEU A 69 -11.91 -15.35 39.22
N PRO A 70 -13.09 -15.69 38.66
CA PRO A 70 -13.58 -15.09 37.42
C PRO A 70 -13.88 -13.60 37.57
N MET A 71 -13.67 -12.83 36.49
CA MET A 71 -14.21 -11.47 36.37
C MET A 71 -15.73 -11.53 36.31
N LEU A 72 -16.41 -10.54 36.87
CA LEU A 72 -17.88 -10.45 36.88
C LEU A 72 -18.34 -9.22 36.07
N LYS A 73 -18.96 -9.42 34.90
CA LYS A 73 -19.64 -8.36 34.13
C LYS A 73 -21.11 -8.32 34.54
N PHE A 74 -21.57 -7.14 34.94
CA PHE A 74 -22.94 -6.81 35.33
C PHE A 74 -23.55 -5.89 34.24
N PRO A 75 -24.31 -6.41 33.28
CA PRO A 75 -25.00 -5.58 32.30
C PRO A 75 -26.00 -4.66 33.01
N LEU A 76 -25.97 -3.35 32.75
CA LEU A 76 -26.84 -2.38 33.43
C LEU A 76 -28.33 -2.67 33.17
N ARG A 77 -28.67 -3.12 31.95
CA ARG A 77 -30.02 -3.59 31.58
C ARG A 77 -30.52 -4.79 32.41
N SER A 78 -29.62 -5.51 33.09
CA SER A 78 -29.95 -6.65 33.97
C SER A 78 -29.89 -6.29 35.46
N CYS A 79 -29.37 -5.10 35.81
CA CYS A 79 -29.31 -4.59 37.16
C CYS A 79 -30.68 -4.02 37.59
N THR A 80 -31.17 -4.44 38.75
CA THR A 80 -32.42 -3.93 39.34
C THR A 80 -32.19 -2.76 40.30
N ALA A 81 -31.00 -2.66 40.90
CA ALA A 81 -30.61 -1.54 41.75
C ALA A 81 -29.08 -1.36 41.76
N ILE A 82 -28.63 -0.10 41.76
CA ILE A 82 -27.26 0.29 42.14
C ILE A 82 -27.39 1.42 43.15
N GLU A 83 -27.10 1.13 44.42
CA GLU A 83 -27.48 1.97 45.57
C GLU A 83 -26.45 1.94 46.70
N LYS A 84 -26.52 2.93 47.60
CA LYS A 84 -25.74 2.95 48.86
C LYS A 84 -26.32 1.93 49.82
N TRP A 85 -25.52 0.95 50.23
CA TRP A 85 -25.97 -0.10 51.14
C TRP A 85 -26.16 0.45 52.57
N GLN A 86 -27.33 0.17 53.16
CA GLN A 86 -27.71 0.64 54.51
C GLN A 86 -27.80 -0.47 55.56
N GLY A 87 -27.78 -1.75 55.16
CA GLY A 87 -27.80 -2.89 56.09
C GLY A 87 -26.43 -3.13 56.75
N PRO A 88 -26.31 -4.09 57.68
CA PRO A 88 -25.01 -4.49 58.21
C PRO A 88 -24.21 -5.30 57.17
N VAL A 89 -23.03 -4.81 56.75
CA VAL A 89 -22.01 -5.66 56.07
C VAL A 89 -21.09 -6.28 57.12
N THR A 90 -20.47 -5.42 57.90
CA THR A 90 -19.83 -5.69 59.18
C THR A 90 -19.91 -4.44 60.04
N SER A 91 -20.01 -4.62 61.36
CA SER A 91 -19.99 -3.56 62.38
C SER A 91 -18.87 -2.51 62.22
N ARG A 92 -17.72 -2.86 61.63
CA ARG A 92 -16.59 -1.94 61.40
C ARG A 92 -16.57 -1.26 60.03
N ILE A 93 -17.07 -1.90 58.97
CA ILE A 93 -17.07 -1.31 57.61
C ILE A 93 -18.25 -0.34 57.43
N ASN A 94 -19.41 -0.66 58.03
CA ASN A 94 -20.59 0.21 57.99
C ASN A 94 -20.36 1.60 58.56
N ALA A 95 -19.38 1.78 59.45
CA ALA A 95 -19.03 3.07 60.04
C ALA A 95 -18.61 4.14 59.00
N THR A 96 -18.19 3.73 57.80
CA THR A 96 -17.84 4.65 56.70
C THR A 96 -19.00 4.88 55.72
N GLY A 97 -20.00 4.00 55.71
CA GLY A 97 -21.07 3.98 54.71
C GLY A 97 -20.61 3.75 53.25
N ASN A 98 -19.33 3.46 53.02
CA ASN A 98 -18.70 3.53 51.69
C ASN A 98 -18.89 2.23 50.86
N VAL A 99 -20.11 1.69 50.85
CA VAL A 99 -20.45 0.39 50.24
C VAL A 99 -21.55 0.54 49.19
N ILE A 100 -21.23 0.14 47.96
CA ILE A 100 -22.18 0.04 46.85
C ILE A 100 -22.82 -1.36 46.87
N LEU A 101 -24.15 -1.40 46.83
CA LEU A 101 -24.94 -2.57 46.46
C LEU A 101 -25.17 -2.55 44.95
N ILE A 102 -24.83 -3.65 44.27
CA ILE A 102 -25.32 -3.96 42.92
C ILE A 102 -26.26 -5.17 43.05
N GLU A 103 -27.53 -5.00 42.71
CA GLU A 103 -28.48 -6.11 42.58
C GLU A 103 -28.68 -6.40 41.09
N SER A 104 -28.36 -7.63 40.64
CA SER A 104 -28.50 -8.02 39.24
C SER A 104 -29.24 -9.34 39.08
N SER A 105 -30.04 -9.41 38.01
CA SER A 105 -30.72 -10.62 37.53
C SER A 105 -29.82 -11.53 36.67
N GLN A 106 -28.75 -10.96 36.10
CA GLN A 106 -27.82 -11.68 35.24
C GLN A 106 -26.38 -11.17 35.42
N VAL A 107 -25.43 -12.10 35.53
CA VAL A 107 -23.99 -11.80 35.68
C VAL A 107 -23.21 -12.71 34.75
N TYR A 108 -22.23 -12.17 34.03
CA TYR A 108 -21.38 -12.95 33.14
C TYR A 108 -20.04 -13.19 33.84
N GLN A 109 -19.58 -14.43 33.86
CA GLN A 109 -18.26 -14.79 34.39
C GLN A 109 -17.31 -15.08 33.24
N MET A 110 -16.11 -14.50 33.30
CA MET A 110 -15.13 -14.60 32.21
C MET A 110 -13.68 -14.61 32.73
N LYS A 111 -12.75 -15.05 31.87
CA LYS A 111 -11.29 -15.02 32.10
C LYS A 111 -10.80 -15.78 33.35
N GLU A 112 -11.55 -16.76 33.88
CA GLU A 112 -11.16 -17.54 35.07
C GLU A 112 -9.77 -18.20 34.88
N GLY A 113 -8.86 -18.04 35.85
CA GLY A 113 -7.46 -18.48 35.70
C GLY A 113 -6.66 -17.75 34.61
N ASN A 114 -7.11 -16.57 34.17
CA ASN A 114 -6.69 -15.84 32.96
C ASN A 114 -6.90 -16.60 31.63
N ILE A 115 -7.71 -17.66 31.62
CA ILE A 115 -7.93 -18.48 30.43
C ILE A 115 -8.94 -17.81 29.49
N VAL A 116 -8.63 -17.76 28.19
CA VAL A 116 -9.58 -17.33 27.16
C VAL A 116 -10.57 -18.46 26.88
N ALA A 117 -11.82 -18.27 27.29
CA ALA A 117 -12.88 -19.27 27.16
C ALA A 117 -14.27 -18.60 27.07
N PRO A 118 -15.31 -19.32 26.58
CA PRO A 118 -16.68 -18.83 26.57
C PRO A 118 -17.17 -18.40 27.97
N TYR A 119 -17.94 -17.32 28.01
CA TYR A 119 -18.44 -16.73 29.24
C TYR A 119 -19.52 -17.61 29.88
N VAL A 120 -19.53 -17.68 31.21
CA VAL A 120 -20.57 -18.39 31.98
C VAL A 120 -21.67 -17.41 32.38
N PHE A 121 -22.84 -17.54 31.75
CA PHE A 121 -24.00 -16.66 31.95
C PHE A 121 -24.84 -17.12 33.15
N LYS A 122 -24.66 -16.50 34.32
CA LYS A 122 -25.48 -16.77 35.51
C LYS A 122 -26.76 -15.93 35.48
N LYS A 123 -27.88 -16.56 35.14
CA LYS A 123 -29.25 -15.97 35.17
C LYS A 123 -29.92 -16.24 36.52
N LYS A 124 -29.48 -15.54 37.57
CA LYS A 124 -30.04 -15.64 38.91
C LYS A 124 -29.99 -14.27 39.57
N LYS A 125 -31.09 -13.87 40.23
CA LYS A 125 -31.13 -12.61 40.98
C LYS A 125 -30.29 -12.73 42.24
N GLU A 126 -29.21 -11.95 42.30
CA GLU A 126 -28.25 -11.93 43.41
C GLU A 126 -27.81 -10.49 43.76
N LYS A 127 -27.28 -10.33 44.98
CA LYS A 127 -26.79 -9.07 45.53
C LYS A 127 -25.28 -9.13 45.70
N TYR A 128 -24.60 -8.09 45.24
CA TYR A 128 -23.14 -7.98 45.26
C TYR A 128 -22.77 -6.71 46.02
N LEU A 129 -21.90 -6.84 47.03
CA LEU A 129 -21.54 -5.75 47.94
C LEU A 129 -20.08 -5.37 47.73
N PHE A 130 -19.83 -4.08 47.44
CA PHE A 130 -18.50 -3.56 47.13
C PHE A 130 -18.16 -2.35 48.01
N SER A 131 -17.15 -2.49 48.87
CA SER A 131 -16.62 -1.38 49.66
C SER A 131 -15.54 -0.65 48.87
N LEU A 132 -15.68 0.67 48.69
CA LEU A 132 -14.68 1.52 48.04
C LEU A 132 -13.50 1.82 48.99
N ASN A 133 -12.27 1.81 48.46
CA ASN A 133 -11.05 1.96 49.27
C ASN A 133 -10.50 3.40 49.33
N PHE A 134 -10.54 4.12 48.21
CA PHE A 134 -9.84 5.41 48.04
C PHE A 134 -10.73 6.57 47.58
N VAL A 135 -11.99 6.30 47.27
CA VAL A 135 -12.96 7.26 46.72
C VAL A 135 -14.24 7.15 47.55
N MET A 136 -14.95 8.26 47.71
CA MET A 136 -16.21 8.30 48.45
C MET A 136 -17.38 7.88 47.54
N ILE A 137 -18.36 7.18 48.10
CA ILE A 137 -19.53 6.70 47.36
C ILE A 137 -20.35 7.84 46.76
N GLU A 138 -20.33 9.01 47.38
CA GLU A 138 -20.96 10.23 46.89
C GLU A 138 -20.43 10.70 45.53
N ASP A 139 -19.16 10.41 45.20
CA ASP A 139 -18.55 10.78 43.91
C ASP A 139 -18.89 9.77 42.81
N VAL A 140 -18.99 8.48 43.16
CA VAL A 140 -19.10 7.36 42.21
C VAL A 140 -20.57 6.98 41.93
N LEU A 141 -21.39 6.88 42.99
CA LEU A 141 -22.74 6.35 42.89
C LEU A 141 -23.67 7.15 41.96
N PRO A 142 -23.68 8.51 41.95
CA PRO A 142 -24.53 9.27 41.04
C PRO A 142 -24.22 8.97 39.57
N GLN A 143 -22.96 8.71 39.24
CA GLN A 143 -22.51 8.40 37.88
C GLN A 143 -23.01 7.00 37.45
N MET A 144 -22.86 6.00 38.32
CA MET A 144 -23.38 4.65 38.07
C MET A 144 -24.92 4.64 37.97
N GLN A 145 -25.61 5.43 38.80
CA GLN A 145 -27.07 5.58 38.74
C GLN A 145 -27.54 6.32 37.47
N GLN A 146 -26.78 7.31 37.01
CA GLN A 146 -27.04 7.99 35.74
C GLN A 146 -26.95 7.01 34.55
N LEU A 147 -25.94 6.14 34.54
CA LEU A 147 -25.78 5.10 33.51
C LEU A 147 -26.84 3.99 33.62
N LEU A 148 -27.21 3.58 34.84
CA LEU A 148 -28.33 2.66 35.06
C LEU A 148 -29.65 3.22 34.51
N ARG A 149 -29.93 4.51 34.78
CA ARG A 149 -31.08 5.22 34.21
C ARG A 149 -30.99 5.32 32.69
N ALA A 150 -29.81 5.55 32.10
CA ALA A 150 -29.66 5.55 30.65
C ALA A 150 -29.99 4.16 30.05
N SER A 151 -29.69 3.07 30.76
CA SER A 151 -29.95 1.70 30.31
C SER A 151 -31.44 1.32 30.26
N THR A 152 -32.33 2.08 30.89
CA THR A 152 -33.79 1.86 30.86
C THR A 152 -34.50 2.64 29.76
N LEU A 153 -33.78 3.46 28.99
CA LEU A 153 -34.33 4.26 27.89
C LEU A 153 -34.40 3.44 26.58
N THR A 154 -34.95 4.05 25.52
CA THR A 154 -34.82 3.51 24.16
C THR A 154 -33.36 3.50 23.71
N ALA A 155 -33.01 2.71 22.70
CA ALA A 155 -31.63 2.66 22.20
C ALA A 155 -31.13 4.04 21.71
N ALA A 156 -31.99 4.82 21.04
CA ALA A 156 -31.71 6.18 20.56
C ALA A 156 -31.37 7.14 21.72
N ASP A 157 -32.24 7.16 22.73
CA ASP A 157 -32.09 8.02 23.90
C ASP A 157 -30.91 7.60 24.77
N GLN A 158 -30.70 6.29 24.95
CA GLN A 158 -29.55 5.73 25.66
C GLN A 158 -28.24 6.17 24.98
N ASN A 159 -28.14 6.02 23.66
CA ASN A 159 -26.93 6.40 22.92
C ASN A 159 -26.69 7.91 22.97
N SER A 160 -27.75 8.73 22.80
CA SER A 160 -27.67 10.19 22.89
C SER A 160 -27.22 10.66 24.27
N MET A 161 -27.76 10.06 25.34
CA MET A 161 -27.38 10.35 26.72
C MET A 161 -25.94 9.92 27.03
N ILE A 162 -25.51 8.74 26.55
CA ILE A 162 -24.12 8.29 26.68
C ILE A 162 -23.17 9.21 25.93
N ALA A 163 -23.48 9.60 24.69
CA ALA A 163 -22.66 10.52 23.89
C ALA A 163 -22.46 11.87 24.60
N ALA A 164 -23.51 12.45 25.18
CA ALA A 164 -23.41 13.67 25.98
C ALA A 164 -22.52 13.50 27.24
N ILE A 165 -22.61 12.37 27.93
CA ILE A 165 -21.74 12.05 29.09
C ILE A 165 -20.27 11.93 28.64
N VAL A 166 -20.03 11.22 27.53
CA VAL A 166 -18.70 11.01 26.94
C VAL A 166 -18.08 12.35 26.54
N GLN A 167 -18.78 13.15 25.73
CA GLN A 167 -18.31 14.47 25.29
C GLN A 167 -17.99 15.38 26.48
N SER A 168 -18.86 15.38 27.51
CA SER A 168 -18.66 16.16 28.74
C SER A 168 -17.41 15.71 29.52
N ARG A 169 -17.09 14.40 29.55
CA ARG A 169 -15.88 13.86 30.17
C ARG A 169 -14.62 14.22 29.36
N GLN A 170 -14.62 13.94 28.06
CA GLN A 170 -13.47 14.16 27.16
C GLN A 170 -13.05 15.63 27.11
N ALA A 171 -14.02 16.56 27.14
CA ALA A 171 -13.76 17.99 27.21
C ALA A 171 -13.04 18.44 28.51
N ARG A 172 -13.17 17.69 29.62
CA ARG A 172 -12.52 17.99 30.91
C ARG A 172 -11.12 17.42 31.06
N VAL A 173 -10.70 16.48 30.20
CA VAL A 173 -9.38 15.84 30.27
C VAL A 173 -8.48 16.48 29.21
N PRO A 174 -7.61 17.45 29.56
CA PRO A 174 -6.59 17.97 28.63
C PRO A 174 -5.46 16.94 28.41
N PHE A 175 -4.60 17.18 27.42
CA PHE A 175 -3.33 16.44 27.35
C PHE A 175 -2.48 16.76 28.58
N ASN A 176 -1.94 15.72 29.26
CA ASN A 176 -1.08 15.93 30.41
C ASN A 176 0.38 16.17 29.96
N THR A 177 0.79 17.43 29.97
CA THR A 177 2.12 17.88 29.53
C THR A 177 3.29 17.29 30.33
N SER A 178 3.07 16.65 31.50
CA SER A 178 4.13 15.94 32.21
C SER A 178 4.62 14.67 31.49
N TRP A 179 3.93 14.21 30.44
CA TRP A 179 4.34 13.06 29.63
C TRP A 179 5.28 13.39 28.46
N LEU A 180 5.49 14.68 28.18
CA LEU A 180 6.52 15.16 27.25
C LEU A 180 7.90 14.63 27.71
N GLU A 181 8.71 14.12 26.78
CA GLU A 181 10.04 13.60 27.15
C GLU A 181 11.11 14.70 27.19
N THR A 182 10.99 15.71 26.33
CA THR A 182 11.96 16.80 26.27
C THR A 182 11.32 18.13 26.66
N LEU A 183 11.93 18.85 27.60
CA LEU A 183 11.46 20.19 28.04
C LEU A 183 11.48 21.27 26.94
N TYR A 184 12.11 20.98 25.80
CA TYR A 184 12.24 21.88 24.66
C TYR A 184 11.32 21.51 23.48
N GLU A 185 10.52 20.46 23.61
CA GLU A 185 9.53 20.07 22.60
C GLU A 185 8.46 21.16 22.46
N LYS A 186 8.30 21.69 21.25
CA LYS A 186 7.24 22.65 20.93
C LYS A 186 6.01 21.89 20.47
N ILE A 187 4.86 22.17 21.08
CA ILE A 187 3.58 21.63 20.62
C ILE A 187 3.24 22.28 19.28
N VAL A 188 2.94 21.45 18.28
CA VAL A 188 2.55 21.86 16.93
C VAL A 188 1.03 21.87 16.80
N VAL A 189 0.38 20.77 17.19
CA VAL A 189 -1.08 20.63 17.18
C VAL A 189 -1.55 19.66 18.27
N GLU A 190 -2.70 19.95 18.86
CA GLU A 190 -3.44 19.07 19.77
C GLU A 190 -4.87 18.91 19.21
N MET A 191 -5.35 17.67 19.11
CA MET A 191 -6.69 17.35 18.59
C MET A 191 -7.25 16.07 19.23
N VAL A 192 -8.52 15.79 18.96
CA VAL A 192 -9.22 14.58 19.43
C VAL A 192 -9.38 13.61 18.26
N GLY A 193 -9.16 12.33 18.52
CA GLY A 193 -9.35 11.25 17.57
C GLY A 193 -9.32 9.89 18.25
N ASP A 194 -9.70 8.85 17.51
CA ASP A 194 -9.82 7.51 18.05
C ASP A 194 -8.69 6.61 17.53
N LYS A 195 -8.07 5.83 18.43
CA LYS A 195 -7.16 4.76 18.04
C LYS A 195 -7.97 3.53 17.66
N ILE A 196 -7.69 3.00 16.47
CA ILE A 196 -8.34 1.81 15.93
C ILE A 196 -7.43 0.60 16.15
N ASP A 197 -7.94 -0.37 16.89
CA ASP A 197 -7.40 -1.73 17.00
C ASP A 197 -8.49 -2.72 16.53
N PRO A 198 -8.15 -4.00 16.23
CA PRO A 198 -9.14 -4.98 15.79
C PRO A 198 -10.35 -5.08 16.74
N LEU A 199 -11.54 -4.75 16.23
CA LEU A 199 -12.83 -4.69 16.95
C LEU A 199 -12.90 -3.65 18.09
N VAL A 200 -11.93 -2.74 18.22
CA VAL A 200 -11.85 -1.77 19.32
C VAL A 200 -11.60 -0.36 18.78
N VAL A 201 -12.48 0.57 19.19
CA VAL A 201 -12.32 2.01 18.98
C VAL A 201 -12.01 2.63 20.34
N ASN A 202 -10.77 3.11 20.53
CA ASN A 202 -10.31 3.66 21.80
C ASN A 202 -10.11 5.19 21.67
N PRO A 203 -11.01 6.03 22.22
CA PRO A 203 -10.96 7.47 22.02
C PRO A 203 -9.86 8.14 22.86
N GLY A 204 -9.18 9.14 22.30
CA GLY A 204 -8.10 9.85 22.97
C GLY A 204 -7.77 11.24 22.40
N ARG A 205 -6.68 11.80 22.91
CA ARG A 205 -6.04 13.02 22.38
C ARG A 205 -4.79 12.66 21.60
N ILE A 206 -4.67 13.27 20.43
CA ILE A 206 -3.48 13.23 19.58
C ILE A 206 -2.75 14.56 19.78
N MET A 207 -1.47 14.51 20.09
CA MET A 207 -0.62 15.70 20.19
C MET A 207 0.67 15.48 19.39
N ILE A 208 0.98 16.40 18.50
CA ILE A 208 2.24 16.41 17.76
C ILE A 208 3.12 17.51 18.35
N THR A 209 4.37 17.16 18.63
CA THR A 209 5.44 18.08 18.98
C THR A 209 6.47 18.17 17.86
N SER A 210 7.44 19.07 18.00
CA SER A 210 8.57 19.22 17.07
C SER A 210 9.45 17.96 16.90
N SER A 211 9.28 16.91 17.71
CA SER A 211 10.07 15.66 17.62
C SER A 211 9.26 14.36 17.78
N ARG A 212 8.03 14.42 18.29
CA ARG A 212 7.24 13.23 18.66
C ARG A 212 5.75 13.38 18.38
N LEU A 213 5.11 12.26 18.07
CA LEU A 213 3.67 12.08 18.11
C LEU A 213 3.28 11.36 19.41
N TYR A 214 2.27 11.88 20.07
CA TYR A 214 1.70 11.35 21.30
C TYR A 214 0.23 10.99 21.10
N PHE A 215 -0.19 9.85 21.66
CA PHE A 215 -1.61 9.50 21.80
C PHE A 215 -1.93 9.18 23.26
N GLN A 216 -2.81 9.96 23.89
CA GLN A 216 -3.28 9.78 25.26
C GLN A 216 -4.75 9.32 25.22
N PRO A 217 -5.06 8.05 25.54
CA PRO A 217 -6.43 7.59 25.69
C PRO A 217 -7.19 8.41 26.76
N PHE A 218 -8.51 8.54 26.63
CA PHE A 218 -9.34 9.16 27.67
C PHE A 218 -9.63 8.25 28.87
N ASN A 219 -9.27 6.97 28.77
CA ASN A 219 -9.36 5.98 29.83
C ASN A 219 -7.96 5.54 30.32
N ASN A 220 -7.92 4.80 31.41
CA ASN A 220 -6.71 4.35 32.09
C ASN A 220 -6.44 2.84 31.93
N ILE A 221 -6.82 2.24 30.80
CA ILE A 221 -6.70 0.78 30.62
C ILE A 221 -5.26 0.32 30.36
N ASP A 222 -4.49 1.10 29.61
CA ASP A 222 -3.13 0.73 29.24
C ASP A 222 -2.15 1.01 30.40
N PRO A 223 -1.19 0.10 30.68
CA PRO A 223 -0.20 0.30 31.74
C PRO A 223 0.73 1.49 31.45
N TYR A 224 0.86 1.88 30.17
CA TYR A 224 1.51 3.11 29.73
C TYR A 224 0.40 4.10 29.32
N PRO A 225 0.17 5.20 30.07
CA PRO A 225 -0.98 6.08 29.87
C PRO A 225 -0.91 6.95 28.61
N VAL A 226 0.21 6.94 27.89
CA VAL A 226 0.43 7.68 26.65
C VAL A 226 1.33 6.85 25.73
N LEU A 227 0.87 6.58 24.51
CA LEU A 227 1.68 6.04 23.42
C LEU A 227 2.57 7.15 22.87
N LYS A 228 3.85 6.86 22.63
CA LYS A 228 4.86 7.82 22.17
C LYS A 228 5.59 7.27 20.95
N ILE A 229 5.57 8.01 19.85
CA ILE A 229 6.28 7.68 18.61
C ILE A 229 7.22 8.85 18.30
N LYS A 230 8.50 8.58 18.01
CA LYS A 230 9.41 9.63 17.51
C LYS A 230 9.14 9.87 16.04
N LEU A 231 9.20 11.12 15.62
CA LEU A 231 9.00 11.50 14.22
C LEU A 231 10.09 10.92 13.30
N SER A 232 11.33 10.82 13.80
CA SER A 232 12.46 10.12 13.15
C SER A 232 12.19 8.66 12.80
N ASP A 233 11.34 8.01 13.58
CA ASP A 233 11.09 6.58 13.50
C ASP A 233 9.97 6.29 12.48
N ILE A 234 9.13 7.28 12.14
CA ILE A 234 8.06 7.15 11.14
C ILE A 234 8.66 7.01 9.73
N LYS A 235 8.33 5.92 9.04
CA LYS A 235 8.80 5.59 7.68
C LYS A 235 7.72 5.68 6.62
N ARG A 236 6.46 5.36 6.98
CA ARG A 236 5.31 5.45 6.07
C ARG A 236 4.08 5.96 6.82
N ILE A 237 3.37 6.88 6.19
CA ILE A 237 2.06 7.36 6.65
C ILE A 237 1.09 7.21 5.48
N VAL A 238 -0.05 6.58 5.71
CA VAL A 238 -1.06 6.36 4.66
C VAL A 238 -2.41 6.90 5.11
N LYS A 239 -3.04 7.68 4.24
CA LYS A 239 -4.44 8.11 4.41
C LYS A 239 -5.34 6.89 4.22
N ARG A 240 -6.38 6.75 5.06
CA ARG A 240 -7.26 5.57 5.12
C ARG A 240 -8.73 5.95 5.14
N ARG A 241 -9.56 4.98 4.75
CA ARG A 241 -11.00 4.95 5.01
C ARG A 241 -11.29 4.27 6.34
N PHE A 242 -12.35 4.70 7.02
CA PHE A 242 -12.97 4.01 8.14
C PHE A 242 -14.49 4.22 8.03
N LEU A 243 -15.27 3.14 8.12
CA LEU A 243 -16.72 3.15 7.83
C LEU A 243 -17.05 3.83 6.49
N LEU A 244 -16.31 3.47 5.43
CA LEU A 244 -16.38 4.08 4.08
C LEU A 244 -16.07 5.60 4.00
N ARG A 245 -15.68 6.27 5.10
CA ARG A 245 -15.37 7.71 5.15
C ARG A 245 -13.85 7.95 5.16
N GLN A 246 -13.38 8.98 4.46
CA GLN A 246 -11.96 9.35 4.31
C GLN A 246 -11.36 10.04 5.55
N VAL A 247 -11.49 9.41 6.72
CA VAL A 247 -11.16 10.00 8.03
C VAL A 247 -10.00 9.34 8.80
N GLY A 248 -9.34 8.34 8.19
CA GLY A 248 -8.26 7.59 8.82
C GLY A 248 -6.84 8.04 8.44
N VAL A 249 -5.89 7.88 9.36
CA VAL A 249 -4.43 7.98 9.15
C VAL A 249 -3.73 6.78 9.80
N GLU A 250 -2.95 6.03 9.02
CA GLU A 250 -2.22 4.85 9.46
C GLU A 250 -0.70 5.11 9.39
N ILE A 251 0.00 4.84 10.49
CA ILE A 251 1.41 5.22 10.71
C ILE A 251 2.25 3.96 10.93
N PHE A 252 3.36 3.85 10.20
CA PHE A 252 4.32 2.75 10.26
C PHE A 252 5.71 3.29 10.57
N CYS A 253 6.35 2.71 11.60
CA CYS A 253 7.70 3.00 12.04
C CYS A 253 8.75 2.00 11.49
N SER A 254 8.27 0.92 10.85
CA SER A 254 9.08 -0.07 10.14
C SER A 254 8.77 -0.04 8.64
N GLU A 255 9.79 -0.16 7.79
CA GLU A 255 9.63 -0.14 6.31
C GLU A 255 8.86 -1.37 5.82
N ASP A 256 9.28 -2.57 6.23
CA ASP A 256 8.64 -3.86 5.90
C ASP A 256 7.49 -4.24 6.86
N GLY A 257 7.00 -3.29 7.66
CA GLY A 257 5.93 -3.51 8.63
C GLY A 257 4.60 -3.84 7.94
N LEU A 258 4.17 -5.10 8.01
CA LEU A 258 2.84 -5.53 7.55
C LEU A 258 1.72 -4.90 8.39
N LYS A 259 1.93 -4.82 9.71
CA LYS A 259 1.04 -4.18 10.67
C LYS A 259 1.54 -2.76 10.97
N SER A 260 0.62 -1.80 11.13
CA SER A 260 0.96 -0.44 11.54
C SER A 260 1.13 -0.34 13.07
N ASP A 261 2.00 0.57 13.49
CA ASP A 261 2.23 0.88 14.91
C ASP A 261 1.08 1.69 15.51
N LEU A 262 0.39 2.47 14.67
CA LEU A 262 -0.77 3.26 15.05
C LEU A 262 -1.73 3.44 13.86
N PHE A 263 -3.03 3.29 14.13
CA PHE A 263 -4.11 3.70 13.22
C PHE A 263 -5.02 4.66 13.99
N LEU A 264 -5.16 5.88 13.48
CA LEU A 264 -6.03 6.93 14.04
C LEU A 264 -7.18 7.22 13.09
N THR A 265 -8.34 7.53 13.64
CA THR A 265 -9.47 8.14 12.92
C THR A 265 -9.84 9.46 13.56
N LEU A 266 -10.37 10.36 12.74
CA LEU A 266 -10.84 11.68 13.18
C LEU A 266 -12.31 11.85 12.82
N LYS A 267 -12.93 12.90 13.34
CA LYS A 267 -14.36 13.16 13.11
C LYS A 267 -14.66 13.47 11.63
N GLU A 268 -13.78 14.20 10.97
CA GLU A 268 -13.98 14.83 9.65
C GLU A 268 -12.70 14.71 8.80
N GLN A 269 -12.86 14.70 7.47
CA GLN A 269 -11.74 14.56 6.53
C GLN A 269 -10.75 15.74 6.62
N GLU A 270 -11.23 16.97 6.82
CA GLU A 270 -10.38 18.15 6.95
C GLU A 270 -9.39 18.02 8.12
N LEU A 271 -9.86 17.49 9.26
CA LEU A 271 -9.01 17.21 10.42
C LEU A 271 -7.99 16.10 10.12
N ARG A 272 -8.40 15.06 9.36
CA ARG A 272 -7.51 13.97 8.91
C ARG A 272 -6.37 14.52 8.06
N ASP A 273 -6.70 15.37 7.10
CA ASP A 273 -5.73 16.02 6.24
C ASP A 273 -4.83 16.99 7.02
N GLN A 274 -5.39 17.80 7.93
CA GLN A 274 -4.61 18.64 8.86
C GLN A 274 -3.63 17.82 9.72
N LEU A 275 -4.05 16.67 10.27
CA LEU A 275 -3.18 15.79 11.05
C LEU A 275 -2.03 15.27 10.19
N TYR A 276 -2.35 14.74 9.00
CA TYR A 276 -1.36 14.20 8.07
C TYR A 276 -0.31 15.27 7.70
N ASP A 277 -0.76 16.45 7.27
CA ASP A 277 0.13 17.55 6.86
C ASP A 277 0.97 18.04 8.05
N SER A 278 0.40 18.08 9.26
CA SER A 278 1.12 18.45 10.49
C SER A 278 2.25 17.48 10.86
N ILE A 279 2.16 16.21 10.47
CA ILE A 279 3.23 15.22 10.66
C ILE A 279 4.27 15.36 9.52
N VAL A 280 3.83 15.31 8.27
CA VAL A 280 4.72 15.26 7.09
C VAL A 280 5.56 16.53 6.93
N THR A 281 5.08 17.68 7.42
CA THR A 281 5.84 18.94 7.40
C THR A 281 6.92 19.05 8.49
N GLN A 282 7.02 18.10 9.43
CA GLN A 282 8.06 18.16 10.47
C GLN A 282 9.44 17.75 9.92
N PRO A 283 10.51 18.47 10.27
CA PRO A 283 11.85 18.21 9.73
C PRO A 283 12.44 16.87 10.15
N ASP A 284 11.96 16.30 11.26
CA ASP A 284 12.40 15.00 11.78
C ASP A 284 11.74 13.82 11.04
N VAL A 285 10.69 14.02 10.24
CA VAL A 285 10.00 12.94 9.52
C VAL A 285 10.69 12.66 8.18
N ALA A 286 11.47 11.58 8.14
CA ALA A 286 12.05 11.04 6.91
C ALA A 286 11.20 9.87 6.40
N LEU A 287 10.14 10.19 5.65
CA LEU A 287 9.37 9.16 4.95
C LEU A 287 10.25 8.44 3.94
N ALA A 288 10.10 7.12 3.83
CA ALA A 288 10.74 6.36 2.78
C ALA A 288 10.18 6.81 1.43
N GLU A 289 11.05 7.26 0.52
CA GLU A 289 10.73 7.48 -0.91
C GLU A 289 10.48 6.13 -1.59
N THR A 290 9.39 5.48 -1.18
CA THR A 290 8.91 4.25 -1.81
C THR A 290 8.35 4.68 -3.15
N GLY A 291 9.08 4.45 -4.24
CA GLY A 291 8.65 4.74 -5.60
C GLY A 291 7.40 3.95 -5.98
N GLN A 292 6.23 4.47 -5.58
CA GLN A 292 4.91 3.88 -5.83
C GLN A 292 4.63 3.75 -7.34
N GLU A 293 5.26 4.62 -8.13
CA GLU A 293 5.15 4.73 -9.59
C GLU A 293 5.73 3.53 -10.36
N ASN A 294 6.33 2.53 -9.70
CA ASN A 294 6.92 1.36 -10.38
C ASN A 294 6.54 0.00 -9.77
N ALA A 295 5.61 -0.08 -8.82
CA ALA A 295 5.25 -1.35 -8.16
C ALA A 295 4.71 -2.41 -9.14
N THR A 296 3.78 -2.02 -10.02
CA THR A 296 3.21 -2.89 -11.07
C THR A 296 4.29 -3.36 -12.05
N LEU A 297 5.19 -2.49 -12.49
CA LEU A 297 6.29 -2.83 -13.39
C LEU A 297 7.34 -3.75 -12.73
N ARG A 298 7.64 -3.54 -11.44
CA ARG A 298 8.48 -4.46 -10.64
C ARG A 298 7.85 -5.84 -10.49
N TRP A 299 6.54 -5.91 -10.33
CA TRP A 299 5.81 -7.19 -10.34
C TRP A 299 5.79 -7.83 -11.73
N GLN A 300 5.52 -7.06 -12.79
CA GLN A 300 5.51 -7.55 -14.18
C GLN A 300 6.87 -8.10 -14.62
N SER A 301 7.97 -7.44 -14.22
CA SER A 301 9.35 -7.91 -14.44
C SER A 301 9.78 -9.05 -13.51
N GLY A 302 8.98 -9.39 -12.51
CA GLY A 302 9.26 -10.45 -11.55
C GLY A 302 10.29 -10.10 -10.47
N VAL A 303 10.61 -8.82 -10.30
CA VAL A 303 11.43 -8.30 -9.18
C VAL A 303 10.63 -8.29 -7.86
N MET A 304 9.30 -8.19 -7.94
CA MET A 304 8.38 -8.28 -6.81
C MET A 304 7.57 -9.58 -6.90
N SER A 305 7.35 -10.24 -5.76
CA SER A 305 6.55 -11.47 -5.68
C SER A 305 5.05 -11.20 -5.88
N ASN A 306 4.27 -12.23 -6.23
CA ASN A 306 2.81 -12.13 -6.32
C ASN A 306 2.20 -11.75 -4.97
N PHE A 307 2.69 -12.33 -3.87
CA PHE A 307 2.27 -11.97 -2.51
C PHE A 307 2.59 -10.52 -2.15
N ASP A 308 3.80 -10.04 -2.42
CA ASP A 308 4.19 -8.67 -2.07
C ASP A 308 3.38 -7.65 -2.87
N TYR A 309 3.10 -7.95 -4.15
CA TYR A 309 2.23 -7.14 -4.99
C TYR A 309 0.77 -7.15 -4.52
N LEU A 310 0.25 -8.30 -4.09
CA LEU A 310 -1.07 -8.37 -3.46
C LEU A 310 -1.15 -7.59 -2.15
N MET A 311 -0.10 -7.63 -1.30
CA MET A 311 -0.02 -6.79 -0.11
C MET A 311 0.02 -5.30 -0.46
N TYR A 312 0.76 -4.91 -1.50
CA TYR A 312 0.80 -3.55 -2.01
C TYR A 312 -0.58 -3.07 -2.50
N LEU A 313 -1.27 -3.86 -3.34
CA LEU A 313 -2.60 -3.52 -3.83
C LEU A 313 -3.64 -3.43 -2.69
N ASN A 314 -3.60 -4.35 -1.73
CA ASN A 314 -4.43 -4.26 -0.53
C ASN A 314 -4.15 -2.94 0.22
N ASN A 315 -2.89 -2.58 0.43
CA ASN A 315 -2.51 -1.33 1.11
C ASN A 315 -2.96 -0.08 0.33
N MET A 316 -2.85 -0.06 -1.00
CA MET A 316 -3.35 1.03 -1.84
C MET A 316 -4.90 1.11 -1.83
N ALA A 317 -5.58 -0.02 -1.61
CA ALA A 317 -7.04 -0.10 -1.56
C ALA A 317 -7.64 0.12 -0.16
N ASP A 318 -6.89 0.78 0.73
CA ASP A 318 -7.21 1.09 2.13
C ASP A 318 -7.40 -0.10 3.08
N ARG A 319 -6.87 -1.28 2.72
CA ARG A 319 -6.92 -2.46 3.60
C ARG A 319 -5.89 -2.37 4.72
N SER A 320 -6.29 -2.78 5.93
CA SER A 320 -5.45 -2.75 7.15
C SER A 320 -5.68 -3.98 8.01
N PHE A 321 -4.64 -4.43 8.73
CA PHE A 321 -4.74 -5.46 9.76
C PHE A 321 -5.43 -4.96 11.05
N ASN A 322 -5.51 -3.64 11.26
CA ASN A 322 -6.12 -3.04 12.45
C ASN A 322 -7.64 -2.87 12.32
N ASP A 323 -8.19 -2.87 11.10
CA ASP A 323 -9.64 -2.85 10.84
C ASP A 323 -10.08 -4.15 10.16
N LEU A 324 -10.75 -5.04 10.90
CA LEU A 324 -11.22 -6.32 10.39
C LEU A 324 -12.32 -6.20 9.31
N THR A 325 -12.99 -5.04 9.21
CA THR A 325 -14.00 -4.76 8.16
C THR A 325 -13.35 -4.49 6.80
N GLN A 326 -12.07 -4.07 6.84
CA GLN A 326 -11.20 -3.79 5.70
C GLN A 326 -9.93 -4.65 5.76
N TYR A 327 -10.02 -5.89 6.24
CA TYR A 327 -8.86 -6.79 6.33
C TYR A 327 -8.33 -7.16 4.92
N PRO A 328 -7.02 -7.33 4.71
CA PRO A 328 -6.46 -7.70 3.41
C PRO A 328 -7.05 -8.99 2.84
N VAL A 329 -7.24 -9.02 1.52
CA VAL A 329 -7.91 -10.09 0.78
C VAL A 329 -6.93 -10.73 -0.20
N PHE A 330 -6.90 -12.06 -0.22
CA PHE A 330 -6.07 -12.88 -1.11
C PHE A 330 -6.97 -13.89 -1.85
N PRO A 331 -6.63 -14.26 -3.10
CA PRO A 331 -7.38 -15.27 -3.84
C PRO A 331 -7.24 -16.64 -3.19
N TRP A 332 -8.28 -17.47 -3.24
CA TRP A 332 -8.06 -18.91 -3.32
C TRP A 332 -7.23 -19.23 -4.58
N VAL A 333 -6.15 -20.00 -4.42
CA VAL A 333 -5.26 -20.39 -5.54
C VAL A 333 -5.39 -21.88 -5.88
N VAL A 334 -5.26 -22.76 -4.89
CA VAL A 334 -5.38 -24.22 -5.09
C VAL A 334 -6.86 -24.61 -5.09
N ALA A 335 -7.23 -25.54 -5.98
CA ALA A 335 -8.56 -26.13 -6.09
C ALA A 335 -8.61 -27.62 -5.68
N ASP A 336 -7.46 -28.29 -5.59
CA ASP A 336 -7.36 -29.70 -5.18
C ASP A 336 -6.91 -29.83 -3.70
N TYR A 337 -7.86 -30.19 -2.84
CA TYR A 337 -7.64 -30.53 -1.43
C TYR A 337 -7.94 -32.01 -1.14
N THR A 338 -7.79 -32.87 -2.15
CA THR A 338 -8.22 -34.27 -2.12
C THR A 338 -7.15 -35.27 -2.57
N SER A 339 -6.28 -34.89 -3.50
CA SER A 339 -5.18 -35.75 -3.95
C SER A 339 -4.13 -35.99 -2.86
N ALA A 340 -3.45 -37.14 -2.95
CA ALA A 340 -2.32 -37.49 -2.08
C ALA A 340 -1.06 -36.65 -2.35
N ASN A 341 -0.93 -36.07 -3.54
CA ASN A 341 0.19 -35.19 -3.92
C ASN A 341 -0.36 -33.96 -4.65
N LEU A 342 0.17 -32.78 -4.33
CA LEU A 342 -0.14 -31.52 -5.01
C LEU A 342 0.78 -31.37 -6.24
N ASP A 343 0.19 -31.33 -7.43
CA ASP A 343 0.94 -31.27 -8.69
C ASP A 343 0.74 -29.89 -9.35
N LEU A 344 1.68 -28.99 -9.10
CA LEU A 344 1.64 -27.62 -9.59
C LEU A 344 1.85 -27.48 -11.12
N SER A 345 2.10 -28.58 -11.84
CA SER A 345 2.18 -28.58 -13.31
C SER A 345 0.81 -28.69 -14.00
N ARG A 346 -0.22 -29.17 -13.28
CA ARG A 346 -1.56 -29.42 -13.82
C ARG A 346 -2.47 -28.20 -13.67
N PRO A 347 -3.06 -27.65 -14.77
CA PRO A 347 -4.00 -26.53 -14.70
C PRO A 347 -5.21 -26.81 -13.78
N GLU A 348 -5.65 -28.06 -13.68
CA GLU A 348 -6.81 -28.49 -12.89
C GLU A 348 -6.59 -28.35 -11.37
N THR A 349 -5.33 -28.25 -10.93
CA THR A 349 -4.97 -28.03 -9.53
C THR A 349 -5.22 -26.57 -9.09
N TYR A 350 -5.41 -25.64 -10.04
CA TYR A 350 -5.61 -24.22 -9.76
C TYR A 350 -7.07 -23.78 -9.91
N ARG A 351 -7.47 -22.79 -9.11
CA ARG A 351 -8.71 -22.03 -9.29
C ARG A 351 -8.63 -21.21 -10.56
N ASP A 352 -9.77 -21.11 -11.26
CA ASP A 352 -9.97 -20.11 -12.30
C ASP A 352 -10.01 -18.71 -11.67
N LEU A 353 -8.92 -17.95 -11.85
CA LEU A 353 -8.74 -16.60 -11.30
C LEU A 353 -9.55 -15.53 -12.04
N SER A 354 -10.05 -15.83 -13.25
CA SER A 354 -10.86 -14.89 -14.04
C SER A 354 -12.29 -14.70 -13.51
N LYS A 355 -12.73 -15.55 -12.57
CA LYS A 355 -14.09 -15.60 -12.03
C LYS A 355 -14.13 -15.32 -10.52
N PRO A 356 -15.15 -14.65 -9.99
CA PRO A 356 -15.39 -14.62 -8.54
C PRO A 356 -15.76 -16.02 -8.02
N ILE A 357 -15.56 -16.26 -6.72
CA ILE A 357 -15.87 -17.54 -6.07
C ILE A 357 -17.28 -18.02 -6.41
N GLY A 358 -18.27 -17.13 -6.33
CA GLY A 358 -19.68 -17.42 -6.63
C GLY A 358 -19.93 -18.05 -8.01
N ALA A 359 -19.11 -17.69 -9.01
CA ALA A 359 -19.24 -18.12 -10.41
C ALA A 359 -18.42 -19.38 -10.78
N LEU A 360 -17.64 -19.95 -9.85
CA LEU A 360 -16.86 -21.18 -10.11
C LEU A 360 -17.72 -22.43 -10.33
N ASN A 361 -18.86 -22.52 -9.67
CA ASN A 361 -19.80 -23.64 -9.81
C ASN A 361 -20.95 -23.23 -10.74
N PRO A 362 -21.07 -23.82 -11.95
CA PRO A 362 -22.11 -23.44 -12.91
C PRO A 362 -23.54 -23.62 -12.40
N GLU A 363 -23.82 -24.66 -11.61
CA GLU A 363 -25.17 -24.93 -11.06
C GLU A 363 -25.56 -23.90 -10.00
N ARG A 364 -24.59 -23.45 -9.18
CA ARG A 364 -24.81 -22.34 -8.25
C ARG A 364 -24.99 -21.03 -9.00
N LEU A 365 -24.15 -20.77 -10.00
CA LEU A 365 -24.22 -19.55 -10.80
C LEU A 365 -25.59 -19.41 -11.48
N HIS A 366 -26.10 -20.48 -12.08
CA HIS A 366 -27.43 -20.48 -12.71
C HIS A 366 -28.54 -20.04 -11.73
N ARG A 367 -28.64 -20.69 -10.57
CA ARG A 367 -29.61 -20.31 -9.50
C ARG A 367 -29.41 -18.90 -8.96
N THR A 368 -28.17 -18.40 -8.97
CA THR A 368 -27.85 -17.03 -8.56
C THR A 368 -28.35 -16.01 -9.58
N LEU A 369 -28.21 -16.31 -10.87
CA LEU A 369 -28.68 -15.48 -11.98
C LEU A 369 -30.21 -15.46 -12.08
N GLU A 370 -30.89 -16.59 -11.89
CA GLU A 370 -32.37 -16.63 -11.78
C GLU A 370 -32.86 -15.62 -10.74
N ARG A 371 -32.33 -15.68 -9.50
CA ARG A 371 -32.66 -14.73 -8.44
C ARG A 371 -32.29 -13.29 -8.81
N TYR A 372 -31.16 -13.06 -9.46
CA TYR A 372 -30.70 -11.72 -9.86
C TYR A 372 -31.63 -11.06 -10.90
N HIS A 373 -32.11 -11.84 -11.87
CA HIS A 373 -33.03 -11.34 -12.88
C HIS A 373 -34.41 -11.00 -12.29
N ASP A 374 -34.94 -11.84 -11.40
CA ASP A 374 -36.23 -11.64 -10.71
C ASP A 374 -36.23 -10.53 -9.64
N MET A 375 -35.05 -10.09 -9.17
CA MET A 375 -34.90 -9.10 -8.11
C MET A 375 -35.24 -7.67 -8.60
N PRO A 376 -35.93 -6.83 -7.81
CA PRO A 376 -36.07 -5.39 -8.11
C PRO A 376 -34.74 -4.64 -7.91
N ASP A 377 -34.60 -3.46 -8.52
CA ASP A 377 -33.42 -2.63 -8.35
C ASP A 377 -33.33 -2.00 -6.93
N PRO A 378 -32.12 -1.82 -6.36
CA PRO A 378 -30.81 -2.16 -6.92
C PRO A 378 -30.50 -3.67 -6.81
N LYS A 379 -30.25 -4.32 -7.96
CA LYS A 379 -29.98 -5.75 -8.04
C LYS A 379 -28.57 -6.10 -7.54
N PHE A 380 -28.41 -7.29 -6.96
CA PHE A 380 -27.11 -7.83 -6.54
C PHE A 380 -27.05 -9.36 -6.70
N MET A 381 -25.88 -9.89 -7.06
CA MET A 381 -25.68 -11.34 -7.17
C MET A 381 -25.32 -11.95 -5.81
N TYR A 382 -24.59 -11.22 -4.95
CA TYR A 382 -24.12 -11.73 -3.65
C TYR A 382 -24.52 -10.80 -2.50
N GLY A 383 -25.32 -11.32 -1.56
CA GLY A 383 -25.71 -10.62 -0.33
C GLY A 383 -24.66 -10.69 0.79
N SER A 384 -23.71 -11.63 0.68
CA SER A 384 -22.52 -11.72 1.52
C SER A 384 -21.32 -11.17 0.75
N HIS A 385 -20.45 -10.41 1.40
CA HIS A 385 -19.19 -9.95 0.83
C HIS A 385 -18.08 -11.00 1.02
N TYR A 386 -17.09 -11.09 0.12
CA TYR A 386 -16.00 -12.09 0.21
C TYR A 386 -15.02 -11.87 1.38
N SER A 387 -15.07 -10.70 2.01
CA SER A 387 -14.22 -10.29 3.13
C SER A 387 -15.09 -9.60 4.18
N THR A 388 -15.19 -10.20 5.36
CA THR A 388 -15.99 -9.69 6.51
C THR A 388 -15.20 -9.97 7.81
N PRO A 389 -15.45 -9.24 8.91
CA PRO A 389 -14.82 -9.54 10.20
C PRO A 389 -15.11 -10.97 10.66
N GLY A 390 -16.34 -11.45 10.41
CA GLY A 390 -16.73 -12.83 10.71
C GLY A 390 -15.86 -13.87 9.99
N TYR A 391 -15.51 -13.65 8.72
CA TYR A 391 -14.64 -14.55 7.95
C TYR A 391 -13.17 -14.48 8.39
N VAL A 392 -12.67 -13.29 8.70
CA VAL A 392 -11.31 -13.12 9.23
C VAL A 392 -11.16 -13.85 10.57
N VAL A 393 -12.13 -13.66 11.47
CA VAL A 393 -12.14 -14.29 12.79
C VAL A 393 -12.45 -15.79 12.72
N TYR A 394 -13.24 -16.25 11.73
CA TYR A 394 -13.42 -17.68 11.41
C TYR A 394 -12.08 -18.36 11.12
N TYR A 395 -11.19 -17.75 10.32
CA TYR A 395 -9.86 -18.29 10.07
C TYR A 395 -8.94 -18.17 11.29
N LEU A 396 -8.96 -17.02 11.99
CA LEU A 396 -7.99 -16.68 13.04
C LEU A 396 -8.35 -17.12 14.47
N VAL A 397 -9.48 -17.80 14.68
CA VAL A 397 -10.02 -18.17 16.02
C VAL A 397 -9.01 -18.88 16.94
N ARG A 398 -8.03 -19.59 16.40
CA ARG A 398 -7.00 -20.32 17.16
C ARG A 398 -5.85 -19.46 17.67
N VAL A 399 -5.59 -18.33 17.00
CA VAL A 399 -4.52 -17.37 17.35
C VAL A 399 -5.09 -16.15 18.07
N ALA A 400 -6.27 -15.68 17.66
CA ALA A 400 -6.97 -14.55 18.26
C ALA A 400 -8.40 -14.92 18.73
N PRO A 401 -8.55 -15.88 19.68
CA PRO A 401 -9.86 -16.33 20.17
C PRO A 401 -10.70 -15.22 20.82
N GLU A 402 -10.07 -14.16 21.34
CA GLU A 402 -10.78 -13.02 21.94
C GLU A 402 -11.64 -12.27 20.93
N TYR A 403 -11.24 -12.21 19.65
CA TYR A 403 -12.05 -11.58 18.60
C TYR A 403 -13.33 -12.37 18.31
N MET A 404 -13.27 -13.71 18.38
CA MET A 404 -14.45 -14.57 18.26
C MET A 404 -15.39 -14.37 19.44
N LEU A 405 -14.85 -14.34 20.67
CA LEU A 405 -15.66 -14.07 21.86
C LEU A 405 -16.29 -12.67 21.81
N CYS A 406 -15.61 -11.66 21.29
CA CYS A 406 -16.15 -10.31 21.11
C CYS A 406 -17.34 -10.31 20.12
N LEU A 407 -17.16 -10.84 18.90
CA LEU A 407 -18.22 -10.88 17.87
C LEU A 407 -19.40 -11.78 18.25
N GLN A 408 -19.16 -12.92 18.91
CA GLN A 408 -20.20 -13.90 19.27
C GLN A 408 -20.71 -13.73 20.71
N ASN A 409 -20.67 -12.51 21.26
CA ASN A 409 -21.25 -12.15 22.55
C ASN A 409 -20.82 -13.07 23.72
N GLY A 410 -19.52 -13.33 23.81
CA GLY A 410 -18.90 -14.17 24.84
C GLY A 410 -18.93 -15.67 24.56
N ARG A 411 -19.11 -16.11 23.32
CA ARG A 411 -19.18 -17.54 22.94
C ARG A 411 -18.26 -17.84 21.77
N PHE A 412 -17.92 -19.12 21.59
CA PHE A 412 -17.46 -19.60 20.28
C PHE A 412 -18.68 -19.95 19.42
N ASP A 413 -18.49 -20.02 18.11
CA ASP A 413 -19.55 -20.46 17.19
C ASP A 413 -19.86 -21.97 17.38
N GLN A 414 -20.97 -22.42 16.79
CA GLN A 414 -21.31 -23.85 16.69
C GLN A 414 -20.16 -24.62 16.03
N PRO A 415 -19.71 -25.77 16.58
CA PRO A 415 -18.59 -26.53 16.04
C PRO A 415 -18.74 -26.89 14.54
N ASP A 416 -19.94 -27.24 14.10
CA ASP A 416 -20.21 -27.56 12.68
C ASP A 416 -20.09 -26.35 11.73
N ARG A 417 -20.04 -25.11 12.26
CA ARG A 417 -19.83 -23.86 11.51
C ARG A 417 -18.41 -23.30 11.66
N MET A 418 -17.56 -23.91 12.48
CA MET A 418 -16.19 -23.44 12.69
C MET A 418 -15.25 -23.84 11.55
N PHE A 419 -14.16 -23.08 11.40
CA PHE A 419 -13.06 -23.45 10.52
C PHE A 419 -12.37 -24.70 11.09
N LEU A 420 -12.48 -25.81 10.37
CA LEU A 420 -12.04 -27.12 10.87
C LEU A 420 -11.38 -28.01 9.80
N SER A 421 -11.68 -27.81 8.52
CA SER A 421 -11.07 -28.60 7.45
C SER A 421 -10.91 -27.72 6.21
N ILE A 422 -9.72 -27.71 5.60
CA ILE A 422 -9.46 -26.91 4.38
C ILE A 422 -10.36 -27.39 3.24
N LYS A 423 -10.49 -28.72 3.10
CA LYS A 423 -11.28 -29.38 2.05
C LYS A 423 -12.78 -29.06 2.17
N GLU A 424 -13.35 -29.18 3.36
CA GLU A 424 -14.76 -28.82 3.58
C GLU A 424 -15.00 -27.34 3.33
N THR A 425 -14.07 -26.49 3.79
CA THR A 425 -14.13 -25.04 3.56
C THR A 425 -14.17 -24.72 2.06
N TRP A 426 -13.31 -25.34 1.27
CA TRP A 426 -13.31 -25.21 -0.20
C TRP A 426 -14.64 -25.68 -0.83
N ASN A 427 -15.16 -26.83 -0.39
CA ASN A 427 -16.45 -27.33 -0.88
C ASN A 427 -17.62 -26.40 -0.52
N ASN A 428 -17.59 -25.80 0.67
CA ASN A 428 -18.60 -24.85 1.14
C ASN A 428 -18.59 -23.57 0.30
N VAL A 429 -17.42 -23.00 -0.01
CA VAL A 429 -17.33 -21.81 -0.88
C VAL A 429 -17.71 -22.09 -2.34
N LEU A 430 -17.81 -23.34 -2.76
CA LEU A 430 -18.29 -23.74 -4.11
C LEU A 430 -19.79 -24.08 -4.17
N THR A 431 -20.39 -24.51 -3.06
CA THR A 431 -21.77 -25.05 -3.04
C THR A 431 -22.74 -24.20 -2.22
N GLY A 432 -22.26 -23.49 -1.20
CA GLY A 432 -23.06 -22.62 -0.34
C GLY A 432 -23.67 -21.46 -1.12
N ALA A 433 -24.95 -21.16 -0.87
CA ALA A 433 -25.68 -20.09 -1.54
C ALA A 433 -25.29 -18.67 -1.07
N SER A 434 -24.70 -18.58 0.13
CA SER A 434 -24.27 -17.32 0.77
C SER A 434 -22.79 -17.33 1.16
N ASP A 435 -22.03 -18.40 0.84
CA ASP A 435 -20.60 -18.48 1.11
C ASP A 435 -19.80 -18.23 -0.18
N VAL A 436 -19.17 -17.06 -0.22
CA VAL A 436 -18.35 -16.56 -1.34
C VAL A 436 -16.99 -16.04 -0.84
N LYS A 437 -16.55 -16.48 0.34
CA LYS A 437 -15.38 -15.92 1.02
C LYS A 437 -14.06 -16.26 0.32
N GLU A 438 -13.22 -15.25 0.16
CA GLU A 438 -11.84 -15.40 -0.30
C GLU A 438 -10.90 -15.70 0.89
N LEU A 439 -9.59 -15.73 0.65
CA LEU A 439 -8.57 -16.00 1.66
C LEU A 439 -8.00 -14.72 2.29
N ILE A 440 -7.22 -14.92 3.35
CA ILE A 440 -6.43 -13.91 4.05
C ILE A 440 -4.92 -14.16 3.84
N PRO A 441 -4.04 -13.15 4.02
CA PRO A 441 -2.60 -13.29 3.75
C PRO A 441 -1.92 -14.44 4.52
N GLU A 442 -2.44 -14.82 5.69
CA GLU A 442 -1.93 -15.89 6.53
C GLU A 442 -1.79 -17.24 5.81
N PHE A 443 -2.65 -17.54 4.82
CA PHE A 443 -2.55 -18.73 3.97
C PHE A 443 -1.32 -18.76 3.06
N TYR A 444 -0.55 -17.67 3.01
CA TYR A 444 0.61 -17.46 2.14
C TYR A 444 1.83 -16.86 2.88
N GLN A 445 1.78 -16.82 4.22
CA GLN A 445 2.90 -16.42 5.08
C GLN A 445 3.96 -17.55 5.20
N THR A 446 4.90 -17.43 6.14
CA THR A 446 5.95 -18.43 6.38
C THR A 446 5.61 -19.44 7.48
N SER A 447 4.42 -19.38 8.09
CA SER A 447 4.02 -20.35 9.11
C SER A 447 2.50 -20.51 9.21
N GLY A 448 2.06 -21.76 9.39
CA GLY A 448 0.67 -22.20 9.56
C GLY A 448 0.18 -22.23 11.00
N GLN A 449 0.83 -21.55 11.96
CA GLN A 449 0.39 -21.53 13.38
C GLN A 449 -1.09 -21.16 13.59
N PHE A 450 -1.73 -20.42 12.68
CA PHE A 450 -3.15 -20.09 12.76
C PHE A 450 -4.09 -21.30 12.57
N LEU A 451 -3.57 -22.42 12.06
CA LEU A 451 -4.27 -23.70 11.89
C LEU A 451 -4.21 -24.58 13.15
N VAL A 452 -3.30 -24.28 14.09
CA VAL A 452 -3.00 -25.12 15.27
C VAL A 452 -3.71 -24.59 16.52
N ASN A 453 -4.40 -25.46 17.27
CA ASN A 453 -5.01 -25.14 18.56
C ASN A 453 -3.98 -25.10 19.70
N ALA A 454 -2.91 -24.31 19.54
CA ALA A 454 -1.78 -24.25 20.46
C ALA A 454 -2.16 -23.76 21.88
N GLN A 455 -3.31 -23.08 22.03
CA GLN A 455 -3.85 -22.62 23.31
C GLN A 455 -4.79 -23.64 23.98
N HIS A 456 -5.00 -24.83 23.38
CA HIS A 456 -5.93 -25.87 23.83
C HIS A 456 -7.35 -25.33 24.10
N LEU A 457 -7.85 -24.51 23.17
CA LEU A 457 -9.15 -23.87 23.25
C LEU A 457 -10.27 -24.93 23.22
N LYS A 458 -11.29 -24.73 24.05
CA LYS A 458 -12.47 -25.61 24.12
C LYS A 458 -13.47 -25.24 23.02
N LEU A 459 -13.13 -25.56 21.77
CA LEU A 459 -13.93 -25.22 20.59
C LEU A 459 -15.18 -26.11 20.43
N GLY A 460 -15.23 -27.26 21.10
CA GLY A 460 -16.41 -28.14 21.18
C GLY A 460 -16.28 -29.43 20.38
N THR A 461 -17.44 -30.05 20.10
CA THR A 461 -17.55 -31.31 19.37
C THR A 461 -18.66 -31.18 18.33
N ARG A 462 -18.42 -31.63 17.10
CA ARG A 462 -19.40 -31.71 16.01
C ARG A 462 -20.51 -32.72 16.29
N GLN A 463 -21.58 -32.66 15.50
CA GLN A 463 -22.66 -33.64 15.54
C GLN A 463 -22.22 -35.08 15.18
N ASP A 464 -21.16 -35.23 14.39
CA ASP A 464 -20.54 -36.53 14.06
C ASP A 464 -19.64 -37.11 15.18
N GLY A 465 -19.41 -36.35 16.26
CA GLY A 465 -18.56 -36.73 17.39
C GLY A 465 -17.09 -36.35 17.25
N THR A 466 -16.65 -35.76 16.13
CA THR A 466 -15.29 -35.22 15.98
C THR A 466 -15.10 -33.98 16.86
N LYS A 467 -13.91 -33.84 17.45
CA LYS A 467 -13.56 -32.69 18.29
C LYS A 467 -13.00 -31.56 17.46
N ALA A 468 -13.37 -30.33 17.79
CA ALA A 468 -12.81 -29.14 17.19
C ALA A 468 -11.44 -28.82 17.81
N GLU A 469 -10.36 -29.16 17.10
CA GLU A 469 -8.97 -28.97 17.52
C GLU A 469 -8.18 -28.25 16.41
N ASP A 470 -7.01 -28.76 16.01
CA ASP A 470 -6.25 -28.35 14.83
C ASP A 470 -7.11 -28.46 13.55
N VAL A 471 -6.79 -27.65 12.53
CA VAL A 471 -7.50 -27.69 11.24
C VAL A 471 -7.02 -28.88 10.40
N GLU A 472 -7.95 -29.71 9.94
CA GLU A 472 -7.67 -30.82 9.04
C GLU A 472 -7.06 -30.33 7.72
N LEU A 473 -5.85 -30.82 7.47
CA LEU A 473 -5.06 -30.52 6.28
C LEU A 473 -5.42 -31.43 5.11
N PRO A 474 -5.22 -30.99 3.85
CA PRO A 474 -5.33 -31.87 2.69
C PRO A 474 -4.25 -32.97 2.71
N PRO A 475 -4.48 -34.15 2.09
CA PRO A 475 -3.56 -35.29 2.20
C PRO A 475 -2.14 -35.07 1.65
N TRP A 476 -1.94 -34.03 0.83
CA TRP A 476 -0.65 -33.65 0.27
C TRP A 476 0.21 -32.77 1.19
N ALA A 477 -0.33 -32.31 2.32
CA ALA A 477 0.41 -31.54 3.32
C ALA A 477 0.84 -32.47 4.47
N ALA A 478 2.14 -32.44 4.80
CA ALA A 478 2.71 -33.21 5.91
C ALA A 478 2.41 -32.55 7.27
N ASP A 479 2.45 -31.22 7.31
CA ASP A 479 2.13 -30.42 8.49
C ASP A 479 1.61 -29.01 8.08
N HIS A 480 1.32 -28.19 9.08
CA HIS A 480 0.72 -26.87 8.91
C HIS A 480 1.64 -25.84 8.24
N ASP A 481 2.95 -25.94 8.43
CA ASP A 481 3.92 -25.03 7.81
C ASP A 481 4.18 -25.47 6.35
N ASP A 482 4.29 -26.78 6.08
CA ASP A 482 4.34 -27.37 4.73
C ASP A 482 3.08 -27.06 3.91
N PHE A 483 1.89 -27.04 4.53
CA PHE A 483 0.66 -26.58 3.88
C PHE A 483 0.78 -25.14 3.38
N VAL A 484 1.16 -24.20 4.26
CA VAL A 484 1.27 -22.78 3.91
C VAL A 484 2.42 -22.54 2.91
N GLN A 485 3.53 -23.26 3.04
CA GLN A 485 4.63 -23.21 2.07
C GLN A 485 4.14 -23.64 0.67
N LYS A 486 3.45 -24.78 0.54
CA LYS A 486 2.89 -25.24 -0.74
C LYS A 486 1.83 -24.29 -1.29
N CYS A 487 1.03 -23.64 -0.44
CA CYS A 487 0.14 -22.57 -0.86
C CYS A 487 0.92 -21.36 -1.40
N ARG A 488 2.03 -20.95 -0.77
CA ARG A 488 2.90 -19.87 -1.27
C ARG A 488 3.60 -20.26 -2.58
N GLU A 489 4.09 -21.48 -2.72
CA GLU A 489 4.65 -22.01 -3.97
C GLU A 489 3.61 -22.02 -5.11
N ALA A 490 2.36 -22.39 -4.80
CA ALA A 490 1.26 -22.30 -5.76
C ALA A 490 0.93 -20.86 -6.15
N LEU A 491 0.93 -19.91 -5.19
CA LEU A 491 0.69 -18.47 -5.45
C LEU A 491 1.79 -17.85 -6.31
N GLU A 492 3.05 -18.24 -6.11
CA GLU A 492 4.20 -17.71 -6.86
C GLU A 492 4.45 -18.46 -8.19
N SER A 493 3.65 -19.47 -8.54
CA SER A 493 3.83 -20.28 -9.75
C SER A 493 3.66 -19.48 -11.04
N ASP A 494 4.24 -19.96 -12.15
CA ASP A 494 4.09 -19.33 -13.47
C ASP A 494 2.61 -19.29 -13.93
N TYR A 495 1.83 -20.32 -13.56
CA TYR A 495 0.40 -20.38 -13.87
C TYR A 495 -0.35 -19.20 -13.25
N VAL A 496 -0.19 -18.99 -11.94
CA VAL A 496 -0.83 -17.87 -11.23
C VAL A 496 -0.25 -16.54 -11.68
N SER A 497 1.07 -16.43 -11.82
CA SER A 497 1.75 -15.24 -12.31
C SER A 497 1.18 -14.76 -13.65
N SER A 498 0.86 -15.67 -14.57
CA SER A 498 0.27 -15.34 -15.86
C SER A 498 -1.20 -14.88 -15.80
N ARG A 499 -1.95 -15.18 -14.71
CA ARG A 499 -3.42 -14.99 -14.60
C ARG A 499 -3.88 -14.10 -13.46
N LEU A 500 -3.01 -13.76 -12.50
CA LEU A 500 -3.38 -13.01 -11.29
C LEU A 500 -4.00 -11.63 -11.59
N HIS A 501 -3.60 -11.01 -12.70
CA HIS A 501 -4.21 -9.77 -13.20
C HIS A 501 -5.73 -9.89 -13.42
N GLU A 502 -6.23 -11.06 -13.84
CA GLU A 502 -7.66 -11.31 -14.06
C GLU A 502 -8.46 -11.29 -12.75
N TRP A 503 -7.85 -11.72 -11.63
CA TRP A 503 -8.45 -11.64 -10.29
C TRP A 503 -8.33 -10.22 -9.71
N ILE A 504 -7.21 -9.54 -9.97
CA ILE A 504 -7.03 -8.13 -9.60
C ILE A 504 -8.12 -7.26 -10.27
N ASP A 505 -8.51 -7.55 -11.52
CA ASP A 505 -9.63 -6.87 -12.19
C ASP A 505 -10.95 -6.98 -11.43
N LEU A 506 -11.23 -8.14 -10.81
CA LEU A 506 -12.47 -8.38 -10.05
C LEU A 506 -12.49 -7.62 -8.72
N ILE A 507 -11.35 -7.57 -8.02
CA ILE A 507 -11.28 -7.09 -6.63
C ILE A 507 -10.90 -5.61 -6.56
N PHE A 508 -9.95 -5.16 -7.38
CA PHE A 508 -9.39 -3.81 -7.36
C PHE A 508 -9.55 -3.06 -8.70
N GLY A 509 -9.78 -3.76 -9.80
CA GLY A 509 -9.82 -3.18 -11.15
C GLY A 509 -11.21 -2.96 -11.72
N TYR A 510 -11.30 -2.95 -13.05
CA TYR A 510 -12.48 -2.46 -13.77
C TYR A 510 -13.72 -3.37 -13.65
N LYS A 511 -13.56 -4.66 -13.33
CA LYS A 511 -14.67 -5.61 -13.12
C LYS A 511 -15.25 -5.56 -11.71
N GLN A 512 -14.82 -4.62 -10.86
CA GLN A 512 -15.40 -4.41 -9.52
C GLN A 512 -16.83 -3.85 -9.59
N ARG A 513 -17.14 -2.98 -10.57
CA ARG A 513 -18.40 -2.23 -10.67
C ARG A 513 -18.91 -2.12 -12.11
N GLY A 514 -20.19 -1.72 -12.28
CA GLY A 514 -20.82 -1.46 -13.58
C GLY A 514 -21.00 -2.71 -14.46
N GLU A 515 -21.24 -2.50 -15.74
CA GLU A 515 -21.53 -3.57 -16.72
C GLU A 515 -20.40 -4.64 -16.78
N ALA A 516 -19.14 -4.23 -16.60
CA ALA A 516 -18.01 -5.15 -16.53
C ALA A 516 -18.10 -6.11 -15.32
N SER A 517 -18.68 -5.67 -14.21
CA SER A 517 -18.96 -6.51 -13.03
C SER A 517 -20.13 -7.45 -13.25
N GLU A 518 -21.21 -6.99 -13.91
CA GLU A 518 -22.34 -7.84 -14.29
C GLU A 518 -21.92 -8.97 -15.24
N ASN A 519 -21.17 -8.63 -16.30
CA ASN A 519 -20.61 -9.59 -17.26
C ASN A 519 -19.59 -10.56 -16.63
N ALA A 520 -18.91 -10.17 -15.55
CA ALA A 520 -18.00 -11.01 -14.78
C ALA A 520 -18.68 -11.75 -13.59
N TYR A 521 -19.99 -11.60 -13.43
CA TYR A 521 -20.80 -12.14 -12.34
C TYR A 521 -20.35 -11.69 -10.93
N ASN A 522 -19.92 -10.44 -10.76
CA ASN A 522 -19.16 -9.95 -9.61
C ASN A 522 -19.89 -8.88 -8.77
N VAL A 523 -21.23 -8.83 -8.83
CA VAL A 523 -22.04 -7.76 -8.21
C VAL A 523 -22.42 -8.10 -6.76
N PHE A 524 -21.91 -7.32 -5.81
CA PHE A 524 -22.21 -7.43 -4.37
C PHE A 524 -23.36 -6.50 -3.94
N TYR A 525 -23.81 -6.66 -2.70
CA TYR A 525 -24.83 -5.79 -2.11
C TYR A 525 -24.37 -4.32 -2.11
N HIS A 526 -25.24 -3.41 -2.56
CA HIS A 526 -24.87 -2.02 -2.88
C HIS A 526 -24.16 -1.25 -1.74
N LEU A 527 -24.55 -1.48 -0.48
CA LEU A 527 -23.92 -0.82 0.69
C LEU A 527 -22.46 -1.25 0.97
N THR A 528 -21.95 -2.29 0.31
CA THR A 528 -20.54 -2.70 0.44
C THR A 528 -19.57 -1.78 -0.31
N TYR A 529 -20.08 -0.98 -1.25
CA TYR A 529 -19.29 -0.11 -2.13
C TYR A 529 -19.11 1.30 -1.56
N GLU A 530 -17.87 1.82 -1.62
CA GLU A 530 -17.57 3.24 -1.35
C GLU A 530 -18.44 4.16 -2.23
N GLY A 531 -19.00 5.20 -1.60
CA GLY A 531 -19.90 6.17 -2.22
C GLY A 531 -21.39 5.77 -2.25
N ALA A 532 -21.76 4.57 -1.82
CA ALA A 532 -23.17 4.13 -1.82
C ALA A 532 -24.04 4.85 -0.77
N VAL A 533 -23.45 5.23 0.37
CA VAL A 533 -24.09 5.99 1.45
C VAL A 533 -23.13 7.06 1.95
N ASP A 534 -23.61 8.30 2.01
CA ASP A 534 -22.96 9.38 2.76
C ASP A 534 -23.56 9.43 4.17
N LEU A 535 -22.88 8.83 5.14
CA LEU A 535 -23.30 8.82 6.55
C LEU A 535 -23.44 10.22 7.14
N ASP A 536 -22.70 11.22 6.63
CA ASP A 536 -22.69 12.58 7.18
C ASP A 536 -23.86 13.42 6.67
N SER A 537 -24.53 12.99 5.60
CA SER A 537 -25.82 13.53 5.15
C SER A 537 -27.01 13.09 6.02
N ILE A 538 -26.87 12.03 6.82
CA ILE A 538 -27.98 11.38 7.54
C ILE A 538 -28.29 12.12 8.84
N THR A 539 -29.49 12.68 8.94
CA THR A 539 -29.93 13.44 10.12
C THR A 539 -30.57 12.60 11.22
N ASP A 540 -31.12 11.41 10.92
CA ASP A 540 -31.67 10.51 11.96
C ASP A 540 -30.54 9.66 12.58
N PRO A 541 -30.30 9.76 13.90
CA PRO A 541 -29.31 8.93 14.58
C PRO A 541 -29.60 7.42 14.46
N ASN A 542 -30.86 6.99 14.33
CA ASN A 542 -31.19 5.56 14.27
C ASN A 542 -30.85 4.95 12.91
N GLU A 543 -31.26 5.61 11.82
CA GLU A 543 -30.87 5.25 10.46
C GLU A 543 -29.34 5.22 10.32
N ARG A 544 -28.64 6.26 10.79
CA ARG A 544 -27.17 6.30 10.77
C ARG A 544 -26.53 5.15 11.53
N LEU A 545 -26.98 4.86 12.75
CA LEU A 545 -26.47 3.74 13.55
C LEU A 545 -26.74 2.38 12.89
N SER A 546 -27.90 2.22 12.23
CA SER A 546 -28.25 0.99 11.50
C SER A 546 -27.32 0.76 10.32
N LEU A 547 -26.98 1.83 9.58
CA LEU A 547 -26.07 1.76 8.44
C LEU A 547 -24.62 1.58 8.87
N GLU A 548 -24.17 2.26 9.93
CA GLU A 548 -22.85 2.05 10.53
C GLU A 548 -22.68 0.58 11.00
N ALA A 549 -23.68 0.00 11.67
CA ALA A 549 -23.67 -1.41 12.06
C ALA A 549 -23.62 -2.35 10.85
N GLN A 550 -24.40 -2.06 9.80
CA GLN A 550 -24.40 -2.87 8.58
C GLN A 550 -23.05 -2.83 7.84
N ILE A 551 -22.40 -1.65 7.76
CA ILE A 551 -21.05 -1.49 7.19
C ILE A 551 -20.01 -2.26 8.02
N MET A 552 -20.17 -2.30 9.35
CA MET A 552 -19.27 -3.06 10.23
C MET A 552 -19.46 -4.59 10.13
N GLU A 553 -20.69 -5.08 10.00
CA GLU A 553 -20.97 -6.52 10.00
C GLU A 553 -20.77 -7.18 8.63
N PHE A 554 -21.22 -6.54 7.54
CA PHE A 554 -21.33 -7.18 6.22
C PHE A 554 -20.11 -7.01 5.32
N GLY A 555 -19.09 -6.26 5.78
CA GLY A 555 -17.81 -6.09 5.09
C GLY A 555 -17.82 -5.01 4.00
N GLN A 556 -16.64 -4.46 3.71
CA GLN A 556 -16.47 -3.37 2.76
C GLN A 556 -15.70 -3.84 1.52
N THR A 557 -16.10 -3.41 0.33
CA THR A 557 -15.37 -3.61 -0.93
C THR A 557 -14.12 -2.71 -0.96
N PRO A 558 -12.95 -3.19 -1.45
CA PRO A 558 -11.75 -2.36 -1.50
C PRO A 558 -11.98 -1.13 -2.39
N LYS A 559 -11.19 -0.07 -2.17
CA LYS A 559 -11.16 1.05 -3.11
C LYS A 559 -10.79 0.55 -4.52
N GLN A 560 -11.50 1.00 -5.54
CA GLN A 560 -11.15 0.69 -6.93
C GLN A 560 -9.87 1.45 -7.28
N LEU A 561 -8.86 0.72 -7.75
CA LEU A 561 -7.53 1.22 -8.10
C LEU A 561 -7.35 1.41 -9.62
N PHE A 562 -8.04 0.60 -10.43
CA PHE A 562 -7.89 0.59 -11.88
C PHE A 562 -9.25 0.63 -12.59
N HIS A 563 -9.35 1.44 -13.63
CA HIS A 563 -10.57 1.58 -14.45
C HIS A 563 -10.47 0.92 -15.84
N GLY A 564 -9.29 0.38 -16.19
CA GLY A 564 -9.09 -0.49 -17.34
C GLY A 564 -8.55 -1.87 -16.91
N PRO A 565 -8.35 -2.80 -17.86
CA PRO A 565 -7.76 -4.12 -17.58
C PRO A 565 -6.37 -4.02 -16.96
N HIS A 566 -6.13 -4.79 -15.90
CA HIS A 566 -4.85 -4.81 -15.23
C HIS A 566 -3.76 -5.45 -16.13
N PRO A 567 -2.55 -4.88 -16.23
CA PRO A 567 -1.46 -5.46 -17.02
C PRO A 567 -1.08 -6.89 -16.58
N GLN A 568 -0.74 -7.75 -17.54
CA GLN A 568 -0.24 -9.11 -17.28
C GLN A 568 1.25 -9.12 -16.90
N ARG A 569 1.68 -10.04 -16.02
CA ARG A 569 3.09 -10.27 -15.70
C ARG A 569 3.85 -10.83 -16.92
N PHE A 570 5.08 -10.38 -17.16
CA PHE A 570 5.86 -10.82 -18.32
C PHE A 570 6.21 -12.30 -18.18
N GLN A 571 5.95 -13.08 -19.23
CA GLN A 571 6.32 -14.50 -19.27
C GLN A 571 7.85 -14.64 -19.31
N GLN A 572 8.42 -15.37 -18.34
CA GLN A 572 9.83 -15.75 -18.39
C GLN A 572 10.02 -16.83 -19.45
N SER A 573 11.03 -16.67 -20.32
CA SER A 573 11.36 -17.68 -21.32
C SER A 573 11.95 -18.92 -20.63
N PRO A 574 11.45 -20.15 -20.89
CA PRO A 574 11.96 -21.36 -20.25
C PRO A 574 13.32 -21.74 -20.86
N GLY A 575 14.42 -21.22 -20.28
CA GLY A 575 15.73 -21.40 -20.92
C GLY A 575 16.98 -20.85 -20.24
N THR A 576 17.03 -20.68 -18.91
CA THR A 576 18.32 -20.61 -18.18
C THR A 576 18.15 -20.93 -16.70
N LYS A 577 18.23 -22.21 -16.34
CA LYS A 577 18.74 -22.68 -15.05
C LYS A 577 19.86 -23.68 -15.36
N ASP A 578 21.01 -23.50 -14.71
CA ASP A 578 22.25 -24.29 -14.80
C ASP A 578 22.93 -24.34 -16.19
N SER A 579 24.15 -23.82 -16.38
CA SER A 579 25.33 -24.20 -15.61
C SER A 579 26.50 -23.21 -15.78
N VAL A 580 27.31 -23.11 -14.72
CA VAL A 580 28.69 -22.64 -14.79
C VAL A 580 29.56 -23.85 -15.15
N LEU A 581 30.33 -23.81 -16.25
CA LEU A 581 31.60 -24.54 -16.43
C LEU A 581 32.32 -24.12 -17.74
N MET A 582 33.62 -24.42 -17.84
CA MET A 582 34.55 -23.83 -18.82
C MET A 582 34.61 -24.51 -20.20
N GLY A 583 34.84 -23.72 -21.25
CA GLY A 583 36.05 -23.88 -22.09
C GLY A 583 35.93 -24.39 -23.54
N SER A 584 36.82 -23.85 -24.40
CA SER A 584 37.21 -24.28 -25.78
C SER A 584 36.12 -24.30 -26.87
N GLY A 585 36.24 -23.70 -28.07
CA GLY A 585 37.41 -23.32 -28.88
C GLY A 585 37.46 -24.13 -30.19
N GLY A 586 37.16 -23.50 -31.35
CA GLY A 586 37.26 -24.07 -32.72
C GLY A 586 36.20 -23.43 -33.65
N GLN A 587 36.55 -22.58 -34.64
CA GLN A 587 36.99 -22.89 -36.03
C GLN A 587 35.99 -23.79 -36.79
N SER A 588 35.57 -23.52 -38.04
CA SER A 588 36.16 -22.74 -39.14
C SER A 588 35.07 -22.18 -40.10
N GLU A 589 35.28 -21.02 -40.74
CA GLU A 589 35.60 -20.83 -42.19
C GLU A 589 34.43 -20.37 -43.08
N SER A 590 34.67 -19.31 -43.88
CA SER A 590 33.95 -19.02 -45.12
C SER A 590 34.85 -18.26 -46.09
N LEU A 591 34.75 -18.54 -47.40
CA LEU A 591 35.62 -17.96 -48.42
C LEU A 591 34.90 -17.86 -49.79
N ARG A 592 35.21 -16.79 -50.53
CA ARG A 592 34.85 -16.46 -51.94
C ARG A 592 33.43 -15.88 -52.12
N THR A 593 33.23 -14.59 -52.42
CA THR A 593 33.73 -13.66 -53.49
C THR A 593 33.12 -13.87 -54.88
N ASN A 594 32.44 -12.83 -55.41
CA ASN A 594 32.85 -12.07 -56.61
C ASN A 594 31.75 -11.09 -57.10
N ALA A 595 32.12 -9.85 -57.36
CA ALA A 595 31.50 -8.97 -58.37
C ALA A 595 32.58 -7.97 -58.88
N THR A 596 32.45 -7.52 -60.12
CA THR A 596 33.51 -6.78 -60.85
C THR A 596 33.15 -5.32 -61.16
N ASP A 597 34.11 -4.59 -61.73
CA ASP A 597 34.36 -3.15 -61.53
C ASP A 597 34.29 -2.32 -62.84
N SER A 598 34.52 -1.00 -62.75
CA SER A 598 34.80 0.02 -63.79
C SER A 598 33.58 0.70 -64.48
N SER A 599 33.64 1.95 -64.98
CA SER A 599 34.75 2.90 -65.28
C SER A 599 34.20 4.35 -65.42
N THR A 600 34.92 5.50 -65.51
CA THR A 600 36.30 5.99 -65.21
C THR A 600 36.36 7.54 -65.40
N ARG A 601 37.48 8.19 -64.99
CA ARG A 601 38.00 9.57 -65.32
C ARG A 601 37.56 10.73 -64.38
N VAL A 602 38.37 11.59 -63.72
CA VAL A 602 39.76 12.19 -63.84
C VAL A 602 39.67 13.71 -64.11
N PRO A 603 40.48 14.63 -63.51
CA PRO A 603 41.16 14.69 -62.18
C PRO A 603 40.98 16.05 -61.42
N MET A 604 41.46 16.20 -60.17
CA MET A 604 41.59 17.53 -59.50
C MET A 604 42.87 17.68 -58.66
N MET A 605 43.32 18.92 -58.46
CA MET A 605 44.64 19.27 -57.93
C MET A 605 44.68 19.42 -56.40
N LYS A 606 45.44 18.54 -55.73
CA LYS A 606 46.01 18.67 -54.36
C LYS A 606 45.05 19.01 -53.19
N SER A 607 44.24 18.03 -52.77
CA SER A 607 43.77 17.89 -51.38
C SER A 607 44.63 16.86 -50.63
N CYS A 608 45.88 17.23 -50.28
CA CYS A 608 46.89 16.27 -49.79
C CYS A 608 46.91 16.05 -48.26
N HIS A 609 45.83 16.37 -47.54
CA HIS A 609 45.67 15.99 -46.12
C HIS A 609 44.29 15.39 -45.79
N LEU A 610 43.20 15.75 -46.48
CA LEU A 610 41.90 15.09 -46.25
C LEU A 610 41.84 13.69 -46.89
N ALA A 611 42.43 13.49 -48.07
CA ALA A 611 42.47 12.16 -48.69
C ALA A 611 43.13 11.12 -47.77
N ALA A 612 44.28 11.46 -47.18
CA ALA A 612 45.03 10.57 -46.28
C ALA A 612 44.31 10.20 -44.95
N LEU A 613 43.21 10.88 -44.59
CA LEU A 613 42.37 10.52 -43.44
C LEU A 613 41.27 9.51 -43.79
N TRP A 614 40.97 9.35 -45.08
CA TRP A 614 39.92 8.47 -45.61
C TRP A 614 40.49 7.31 -46.46
N GLU A 615 41.67 7.48 -47.06
CA GLU A 615 42.50 6.41 -47.62
C GLU A 615 42.87 5.40 -46.52
N GLY A 616 42.10 4.31 -46.45
CA GLY A 616 42.18 3.30 -45.37
C GLY A 616 40.87 3.04 -44.62
N ARG A 617 39.79 3.79 -44.91
CA ARG A 617 38.44 3.56 -44.33
C ARG A 617 37.42 2.95 -45.29
N GLU A 618 37.81 2.53 -46.50
CA GLU A 618 37.00 1.73 -47.44
C GLU A 618 36.70 0.28 -46.96
N GLY A 619 36.77 0.06 -45.64
CA GLY A 619 36.61 -1.21 -44.97
C GLY A 619 36.16 -1.03 -43.53
N LEU A 620 35.20 -0.12 -43.29
CA LEU A 620 34.46 -0.06 -42.02
C LEU A 620 33.79 -1.41 -41.77
N LYS A 621 34.45 -2.26 -40.99
CA LYS A 621 33.92 -3.56 -40.54
C LYS A 621 33.28 -3.40 -39.16
N PRO A 622 32.12 -4.03 -38.90
CA PRO A 622 31.56 -4.05 -37.55
C PRO A 622 32.55 -4.75 -36.62
N VAL A 623 32.94 -4.08 -35.54
CA VAL A 623 33.86 -4.64 -34.52
C VAL A 623 33.07 -5.41 -33.46
N TYR A 624 31.88 -4.92 -33.11
CA TYR A 624 30.92 -5.53 -32.21
C TYR A 624 29.50 -5.26 -32.69
N GLU A 625 28.60 -6.22 -32.53
CA GLU A 625 27.17 -6.10 -32.80
C GLU A 625 26.40 -6.73 -31.64
N HIS A 626 25.51 -5.97 -30.99
CA HIS A 626 24.77 -6.40 -29.80
C HIS A 626 23.34 -5.89 -29.84
N LYS A 627 22.35 -6.80 -29.81
CA LYS A 627 20.94 -6.43 -29.73
C LYS A 627 20.54 -6.14 -28.28
N LEU A 628 20.77 -4.90 -27.84
CA LEU A 628 20.52 -4.47 -26.46
C LEU A 628 19.05 -4.10 -26.20
N HIS A 629 18.42 -3.32 -27.07
CA HIS A 629 17.04 -2.83 -26.88
C HIS A 629 16.00 -3.68 -27.63
N LYS A 630 14.74 -3.58 -27.19
CA LYS A 630 13.61 -4.23 -27.86
C LYS A 630 13.10 -3.41 -29.05
N ASP A 631 13.19 -2.09 -28.93
CA ASP A 631 12.73 -1.10 -29.91
C ASP A 631 13.92 -0.29 -30.48
N THR A 632 13.61 0.76 -31.25
CA THR A 632 14.59 1.63 -31.89
C THR A 632 15.44 2.40 -30.87
N VAL A 633 16.75 2.38 -31.08
CA VAL A 633 17.74 3.09 -30.25
C VAL A 633 17.82 4.53 -30.75
N THR A 634 17.41 5.48 -29.93
CA THR A 634 17.26 6.90 -30.27
C THR A 634 18.57 7.67 -30.09
N ALA A 635 19.38 7.33 -29.08
CA ALA A 635 20.73 7.85 -28.95
C ALA A 635 21.69 6.86 -28.30
N VAL A 636 22.96 6.98 -28.70
CA VAL A 636 24.09 6.22 -28.15
C VAL A 636 25.24 7.19 -27.84
N ARG A 637 25.85 7.05 -26.66
CA ARG A 637 27.02 7.81 -26.23
C ARG A 637 28.08 6.89 -25.64
N LEU A 638 29.33 7.07 -26.08
CA LEU A 638 30.48 6.49 -25.42
C LEU A 638 30.87 7.37 -24.22
N ALA A 639 31.14 6.76 -23.07
CA ALA A 639 31.68 7.47 -21.92
C ALA A 639 33.04 8.11 -22.25
N PRO A 640 33.41 9.26 -21.66
CA PRO A 640 34.75 9.85 -21.78
C PRO A 640 35.90 8.89 -21.48
N SER A 641 35.67 7.87 -20.64
CA SER A 641 36.64 6.80 -20.34
C SER A 641 36.92 5.84 -21.50
N GLY A 642 36.10 5.83 -22.55
CA GLY A 642 36.16 4.89 -23.68
C GLY A 642 35.72 3.45 -23.36
N LYS A 643 35.37 3.15 -22.11
CA LYS A 643 35.10 1.77 -21.61
C LYS A 643 33.63 1.36 -21.65
N THR A 644 32.72 2.33 -21.62
CA THR A 644 31.29 2.10 -21.39
C THR A 644 30.45 2.83 -22.43
N ILE A 645 29.48 2.13 -23.00
CA ILE A 645 28.47 2.69 -23.89
C ILE A 645 27.18 2.88 -23.11
N PHE A 646 26.55 4.05 -23.27
CA PHE A 646 25.21 4.34 -22.85
C PHE A 646 24.29 4.41 -24.06
N SER A 647 23.14 3.75 -23.99
CA SER A 647 22.12 3.78 -25.04
C SER A 647 20.74 4.06 -24.44
N VAL A 648 19.94 4.85 -25.15
CA VAL A 648 18.54 5.14 -24.84
C VAL A 648 17.68 4.84 -26.07
N SER A 649 16.39 4.58 -25.84
CA SER A 649 15.54 3.90 -26.82
C SER A 649 14.06 4.19 -26.60
N GLN A 650 13.26 3.93 -27.63
CA GLN A 650 11.80 4.03 -27.56
C GLN A 650 11.17 3.00 -26.60
N ASP A 651 11.89 1.94 -26.22
CA ASP A 651 11.49 1.00 -25.16
C ASP A 651 11.53 1.57 -23.73
N SER A 652 11.66 2.90 -23.55
CA SER A 652 11.79 3.67 -22.29
C SER A 652 13.02 3.32 -21.43
N LEU A 653 13.88 2.42 -21.90
CA LEU A 653 15.06 1.97 -21.16
C LEU A 653 16.30 2.79 -21.52
N MET A 654 17.07 3.14 -20.49
CA MET A 654 18.48 3.44 -20.60
C MET A 654 19.30 2.19 -20.26
N LYS A 655 20.27 1.86 -21.11
CA LYS A 655 21.18 0.73 -20.92
C LYS A 655 22.64 1.20 -20.86
N MET A 656 23.40 0.48 -20.06
CA MET A 656 24.84 0.67 -19.88
C MET A 656 25.54 -0.63 -20.25
N TYR A 657 26.48 -0.58 -21.18
CA TYR A 657 27.21 -1.72 -21.72
C TYR A 657 28.72 -1.50 -21.57
N SER A 658 29.44 -2.46 -20.97
CA SER A 658 30.89 -2.40 -20.85
C SER A 658 31.57 -3.07 -22.03
N LEU A 659 32.43 -2.32 -22.72
CA LEU A 659 33.28 -2.82 -23.80
C LEU A 659 34.44 -3.68 -23.29
N GLU A 660 34.88 -3.48 -22.04
CA GLU A 660 35.94 -4.30 -21.42
C GLU A 660 35.40 -5.67 -20.97
N GLU A 661 34.20 -5.69 -20.39
CA GLU A 661 33.57 -6.93 -19.88
C GLU A 661 32.67 -7.61 -20.93
N GLN A 662 32.43 -6.97 -22.08
CA GLN A 662 31.52 -7.41 -23.16
C GLN A 662 30.13 -7.85 -22.65
N ARG A 663 29.58 -7.10 -21.71
CA ARG A 663 28.25 -7.35 -21.13
C ARG A 663 27.48 -6.07 -20.82
N GLN A 664 26.16 -6.18 -20.83
CA GLN A 664 25.27 -5.17 -20.26
C GLN A 664 25.49 -5.11 -18.74
N GLN A 665 25.92 -3.96 -18.24
CA GLN A 665 26.10 -3.70 -16.80
C GLN A 665 24.80 -3.21 -16.15
N ARG A 666 23.99 -2.40 -16.84
CA ARG A 666 22.69 -1.92 -16.34
C ARG A 666 21.63 -1.80 -17.44
N SER A 667 20.37 -1.87 -17.02
CA SER A 667 19.17 -1.59 -17.82
C SER A 667 18.12 -1.02 -16.87
N ILE A 668 17.70 0.23 -17.08
CA ILE A 668 16.86 1.02 -16.16
C ILE A 668 15.75 1.70 -16.97
N SER A 669 14.50 1.62 -16.54
CA SER A 669 13.44 2.51 -17.02
C SER A 669 13.57 3.83 -16.28
N ILE A 670 13.64 4.94 -17.01
CA ILE A 670 13.76 6.29 -16.41
C ILE A 670 12.40 7.01 -16.47
N SER A 671 11.68 6.77 -17.56
CA SER A 671 10.38 7.33 -17.91
C SER A 671 9.35 6.24 -18.16
N ASN A 672 8.09 6.64 -18.33
CA ASN A 672 7.00 5.81 -18.85
C ASN A 672 6.76 6.02 -20.37
N MET A 673 7.52 6.90 -21.01
CA MET A 673 7.49 7.18 -22.45
C MET A 673 8.88 6.97 -23.08
N ALA A 674 8.97 7.01 -24.40
CA ALA A 674 10.23 6.84 -25.11
C ALA A 674 11.29 7.87 -24.67
N LEU A 675 12.54 7.42 -24.56
CA LEU A 675 13.68 8.30 -24.32
C LEU A 675 14.20 8.82 -25.66
N SER A 676 14.47 10.11 -25.77
CA SER A 676 14.81 10.76 -27.04
C SER A 676 16.31 10.92 -27.27
N SER A 677 17.04 11.37 -26.26
CA SER A 677 18.49 11.60 -26.36
C SER A 677 19.17 11.49 -25.01
N CYS A 678 20.47 11.19 -25.02
CA CYS A 678 21.30 11.11 -23.82
C CYS A 678 22.64 11.82 -24.01
N GLN A 679 23.19 12.33 -22.90
CA GLN A 679 24.49 12.96 -22.80
C GLN A 679 25.20 12.49 -21.54
N VAL A 680 26.51 12.22 -21.66
CA VAL A 680 27.36 11.78 -20.54
C VAL A 680 28.16 12.99 -20.07
N MET A 681 28.11 13.31 -18.78
CA MET A 681 28.93 14.37 -18.21
C MET A 681 30.42 13.98 -18.17
N ALA A 682 31.32 14.97 -18.14
CA ALA A 682 32.76 14.74 -18.20
C ALA A 682 33.30 13.85 -17.06
N ASP A 683 32.61 13.81 -15.91
CA ASP A 683 32.92 12.92 -14.79
C ASP A 683 32.62 11.43 -15.05
N SER A 684 31.88 11.10 -16.11
CA SER A 684 31.32 9.76 -16.38
C SER A 684 30.42 9.20 -15.26
N LYS A 685 30.03 10.03 -14.29
CA LYS A 685 29.21 9.68 -13.12
C LYS A 685 27.76 10.13 -13.26
N THR A 686 27.49 11.13 -14.10
CA THR A 686 26.15 11.65 -14.33
C THR A 686 25.76 11.60 -15.81
N LEU A 687 24.52 11.19 -16.07
CA LEU A 687 23.88 11.25 -17.38
C LEU A 687 22.78 12.31 -17.36
N ILE A 688 22.61 13.02 -18.47
CA ILE A 688 21.43 13.85 -18.74
C ILE A 688 20.66 13.18 -19.87
N ILE A 689 19.35 13.01 -19.70
CA ILE A 689 18.50 12.19 -20.57
C ILE A 689 17.18 12.91 -20.84
N GLY A 690 16.82 13.09 -22.11
CA GLY A 690 15.53 13.65 -22.53
C GLY A 690 14.49 12.56 -22.76
N SER A 691 13.22 12.87 -22.50
CA SER A 691 12.08 11.95 -22.62
C SER A 691 10.91 12.60 -23.36
N TRP A 692 10.06 11.76 -23.97
CA TRP A 692 8.80 12.18 -24.59
C TRP A 692 7.66 12.45 -23.58
N ASP A 693 7.92 12.30 -22.27
CA ASP A 693 7.03 12.77 -21.19
C ASP A 693 7.25 14.25 -20.81
N ASN A 694 7.92 15.00 -21.67
CA ASN A 694 8.28 16.42 -21.55
C ASN A 694 9.39 16.74 -20.52
N ASN A 695 9.96 15.72 -19.84
CA ASN A 695 10.99 15.93 -18.83
C ASN A 695 12.43 15.73 -19.37
N VAL A 696 13.36 16.36 -18.68
CA VAL A 696 14.79 16.05 -18.70
C VAL A 696 15.20 15.49 -17.34
N TYR A 697 15.84 14.32 -17.36
CA TYR A 697 16.29 13.59 -16.18
C TYR A 697 17.81 13.70 -16.02
N VAL A 698 18.26 13.92 -14.79
CA VAL A 698 19.67 13.86 -14.39
C VAL A 698 19.86 12.57 -13.57
N TYR A 699 20.65 11.63 -14.07
CA TYR A 699 20.79 10.27 -13.50
C TYR A 699 22.20 9.98 -13.00
N SER A 700 22.34 9.46 -11.78
CA SER A 700 23.62 9.02 -11.21
C SER A 700 23.98 7.60 -11.63
N VAL A 701 25.04 7.48 -12.43
CA VAL A 701 25.73 6.22 -12.72
C VAL A 701 26.32 5.61 -11.47
N GLU A 702 26.86 6.39 -10.53
CA GLU A 702 27.45 5.84 -9.31
C GLU A 702 26.38 5.23 -8.40
N TYR A 703 25.38 6.02 -8.02
CA TYR A 703 24.39 5.63 -7.00
C TYR A 703 23.12 4.96 -7.54
N GLY A 704 22.93 4.92 -8.86
CA GLY A 704 21.87 4.13 -9.48
C GLY A 704 20.48 4.77 -9.57
N HIS A 705 20.31 6.01 -9.12
CA HIS A 705 19.03 6.72 -9.05
C HIS A 705 19.04 8.06 -9.83
N ILE A 706 17.84 8.60 -10.05
CA ILE A 706 17.64 9.94 -10.63
C ILE A 706 17.95 10.99 -9.56
N LEU A 707 18.88 11.90 -9.85
CA LEU A 707 19.31 12.99 -8.98
C LEU A 707 18.38 14.21 -9.05
N ASP A 708 17.87 14.50 -10.24
CA ASP A 708 16.97 15.63 -10.52
C ASP A 708 16.06 15.30 -11.72
N THR A 709 14.84 15.83 -11.69
CA THR A 709 13.85 15.70 -12.77
C THR A 709 13.30 17.09 -13.05
N VAL A 710 13.45 17.54 -14.30
CA VAL A 710 13.03 18.88 -14.72
C VAL A 710 11.97 18.74 -15.80
N LEU A 711 10.76 19.22 -15.52
CA LEU A 711 9.75 19.45 -16.56
C LEU A 711 10.28 20.58 -17.46
N ALA A 712 10.82 20.18 -18.61
CA ALA A 712 11.62 21.07 -19.45
C ALA A 712 10.75 21.81 -20.47
N HIS A 713 9.73 21.13 -20.98
CA HIS A 713 8.94 21.53 -22.13
C HIS A 713 7.44 21.22 -21.90
N ASP A 714 6.58 21.71 -22.79
CA ASP A 714 5.14 21.42 -22.76
C ASP A 714 4.72 20.28 -23.71
N ASP A 715 5.66 19.81 -24.54
CA ASP A 715 5.56 18.62 -25.39
C ASP A 715 6.90 17.85 -25.41
N ALA A 716 6.94 16.70 -26.07
CA ALA A 716 8.03 15.74 -26.07
C ALA A 716 9.40 16.37 -26.36
N VAL A 717 10.37 16.14 -25.47
CA VAL A 717 11.76 16.58 -25.66
C VAL A 717 12.34 15.77 -26.83
N SER A 718 12.65 16.43 -27.94
CA SER A 718 13.13 15.78 -29.18
C SER A 718 14.64 15.54 -29.15
N CYS A 719 15.41 16.48 -28.58
CA CYS A 719 16.86 16.41 -28.54
C CYS A 719 17.44 17.11 -27.30
N ILE A 720 18.58 16.62 -26.81
CA ILE A 720 19.38 17.30 -25.78
C ILE A 720 20.87 17.29 -26.12
N GLN A 721 21.58 18.37 -25.76
CA GLN A 721 23.03 18.46 -25.82
C GLN A 721 23.59 19.22 -24.63
N TYR A 722 24.64 18.69 -23.99
CA TYR A 722 25.33 19.31 -22.85
C TYR A 722 26.80 19.53 -23.17
N ARG A 723 27.33 20.70 -22.85
CA ARG A 723 28.76 21.04 -22.95
C ARG A 723 29.11 22.14 -21.96
N ASP A 724 30.18 21.94 -21.18
CA ASP A 724 30.81 22.96 -20.31
C ASP A 724 29.84 23.78 -19.42
N GLY A 725 28.85 23.12 -18.84
CA GLY A 725 27.87 23.75 -17.94
C GLY A 725 26.59 24.24 -18.62
N LEU A 726 26.54 24.30 -19.96
CA LEU A 726 25.36 24.65 -20.74
C LEU A 726 24.65 23.39 -21.25
N LEU A 727 23.37 23.27 -20.97
CA LEU A 727 22.46 22.29 -21.57
C LEU A 727 21.54 23.01 -22.58
N VAL A 728 21.32 22.37 -23.72
CA VAL A 728 20.30 22.74 -24.70
C VAL A 728 19.30 21.61 -24.79
N SER A 729 18.01 21.91 -24.65
CA SER A 729 16.90 21.00 -24.94
C SER A 729 16.05 21.58 -26.06
N ALA A 730 15.59 20.71 -26.97
CA ALA A 730 14.66 21.02 -28.03
C ALA A 730 13.40 20.17 -27.86
N SER A 731 12.23 20.69 -28.27
CA SER A 731 10.96 19.98 -28.19
C SER A 731 10.05 20.25 -29.39
N TRP A 732 9.07 19.39 -29.56
CA TRP A 732 7.94 19.57 -30.47
C TRP A 732 6.99 20.71 -30.05
N ASP A 733 7.14 21.26 -28.83
CA ASP A 733 6.46 22.50 -28.37
C ASP A 733 6.89 23.77 -29.13
N SER A 734 7.75 23.63 -30.14
CA SER A 734 8.32 24.70 -30.97
C SER A 734 9.30 25.62 -30.24
N THR A 735 9.91 25.14 -29.14
CA THR A 735 10.93 25.89 -28.41
C THR A 735 12.27 25.14 -28.32
N VAL A 736 13.35 25.92 -28.18
CA VAL A 736 14.66 25.44 -27.68
C VAL A 736 14.98 26.18 -26.39
N LYS A 737 15.27 25.44 -25.31
CA LYS A 737 15.57 25.99 -23.99
C LYS A 737 17.04 25.81 -23.63
N LEU A 738 17.64 26.87 -23.10
CA LEU A 738 19.02 26.91 -22.63
C LEU A 738 19.05 26.86 -21.11
N TRP A 739 19.82 25.94 -20.52
CA TRP A 739 19.90 25.74 -19.07
C TRP A 739 21.34 25.83 -18.56
N GLU A 740 21.55 26.60 -17.51
CA GLU A 740 22.82 26.68 -16.78
C GLU A 740 22.88 25.62 -15.66
N SER A 741 23.96 24.87 -15.62
CA SER A 741 24.27 23.90 -14.57
C SER A 741 25.30 24.46 -13.58
N LYS A 742 24.85 24.88 -12.39
CA LYS A 742 25.71 25.46 -11.35
C LYS A 742 26.40 24.38 -10.52
N ILE A 743 27.46 23.79 -11.07
CA ILE A 743 28.30 22.80 -10.39
C ILE A 743 29.33 23.50 -9.50
N GLY A 744 28.94 23.78 -8.25
CA GLY A 744 29.82 24.33 -7.21
C GLY A 744 29.85 23.44 -5.97
N GLY A 745 31.05 23.02 -5.54
CA GLY A 745 31.23 21.95 -4.55
C GLY A 745 30.53 22.17 -3.20
N GLY A 746 29.61 21.26 -2.87
CA GLY A 746 28.88 21.21 -1.60
C GLY A 746 27.63 20.34 -1.75
N ALA A 747 27.13 19.76 -0.65
CA ALA A 747 26.00 18.82 -0.66
C ALA A 747 24.63 19.53 -0.83
N LYS A 748 24.46 20.24 -1.94
CA LYS A 748 23.17 20.78 -2.41
C LYS A 748 22.83 20.15 -3.76
N LYS A 749 21.52 19.99 -4.04
CA LYS A 749 21.01 19.38 -5.27
C LYS A 749 21.65 20.02 -6.50
N GLN A 750 22.06 19.19 -7.47
CA GLN A 750 22.24 19.68 -8.84
C GLN A 750 20.89 20.19 -9.31
N GLN A 751 20.84 21.41 -9.85
CA GLN A 751 19.62 22.02 -10.35
C GLN A 751 19.95 22.71 -11.67
N LEU A 752 19.25 22.33 -12.73
CA LEU A 752 19.28 23.03 -14.01
C LEU A 752 18.46 24.32 -13.87
N GLN A 753 19.04 25.47 -14.20
CA GLN A 753 18.34 26.75 -14.18
C GLN A 753 18.12 27.24 -15.60
N LEU A 754 16.85 27.46 -15.98
CA LEU A 754 16.48 28.02 -17.28
C LEU A 754 17.11 29.41 -17.43
N SER A 755 17.86 29.61 -18.52
CA SER A 755 18.58 30.83 -18.84
C SER A 755 18.00 31.56 -20.05
N ALA A 756 17.42 30.82 -21.01
CA ALA A 756 16.78 31.37 -22.20
C ALA A 756 15.76 30.38 -22.79
N GLU A 757 14.80 30.91 -23.53
CA GLU A 757 13.82 30.18 -24.33
C GLU A 757 13.82 30.81 -25.73
N LEU A 758 13.90 29.98 -26.76
CA LEU A 758 14.11 30.38 -28.14
C LEU A 758 12.94 29.81 -28.97
N ASP A 759 12.06 30.70 -29.44
CA ASP A 759 10.80 30.33 -30.11
C ASP A 759 10.97 30.07 -31.62
N HIS A 760 10.23 29.09 -32.13
CA HIS A 760 10.21 28.71 -33.56
C HIS A 760 8.78 28.67 -34.09
N ASP A 761 8.62 28.79 -35.42
CA ASP A 761 7.31 28.70 -36.09
C ASP A 761 6.74 27.26 -36.16
N SER A 762 7.53 26.25 -35.78
CA SER A 762 7.24 24.82 -35.99
C SER A 762 8.06 23.97 -35.01
N GLY A 763 7.58 22.76 -34.70
CA GLY A 763 8.20 21.84 -33.75
C GLY A 763 9.68 21.57 -34.07
N VAL A 764 10.53 21.61 -33.04
CA VAL A 764 11.98 21.47 -33.21
C VAL A 764 12.37 20.00 -33.08
N VAL A 765 13.02 19.45 -34.11
CA VAL A 765 13.32 18.02 -34.21
C VAL A 765 14.75 17.71 -33.79
N CYS A 766 15.69 18.62 -34.05
CA CYS A 766 17.09 18.46 -33.66
C CYS A 766 17.75 19.81 -33.32
N ALA A 767 18.75 19.78 -32.43
CA ALA A 767 19.56 20.95 -32.10
C ALA A 767 21.04 20.58 -31.89
N CYS A 768 21.95 21.51 -32.19
CA CYS A 768 23.39 21.37 -32.03
C CYS A 768 24.07 22.68 -31.58
N MET A 769 25.01 22.60 -30.64
CA MET A 769 25.90 23.69 -30.22
C MET A 769 27.24 23.69 -30.97
N ASP A 770 27.71 24.87 -31.33
CA ASP A 770 29.07 25.09 -31.84
C ASP A 770 30.15 24.74 -30.80
N ALA A 771 31.41 24.64 -31.23
CA ALA A 771 32.51 24.27 -30.35
C ALA A 771 32.78 25.30 -29.23
N GLY A 772 32.35 26.55 -29.38
CA GLY A 772 32.54 27.61 -28.39
C GLY A 772 31.34 27.88 -27.46
N ASN A 773 30.24 27.13 -27.59
CA ASN A 773 28.95 27.42 -26.91
C ASN A 773 28.43 28.85 -27.16
N THR A 774 28.77 29.45 -28.29
CA THR A 774 28.35 30.79 -28.70
C THR A 774 27.10 30.79 -29.58
N ARG A 775 26.82 29.65 -30.24
CA ARG A 775 25.75 29.50 -31.23
C ARG A 775 25.04 28.15 -31.10
N VAL A 776 23.73 28.18 -31.30
CA VAL A 776 22.88 26.98 -31.43
C VAL A 776 22.30 26.93 -32.82
N ALA A 777 22.39 25.78 -33.47
CA ALA A 777 21.70 25.48 -34.72
C ALA A 777 20.56 24.53 -34.41
N SER A 778 19.35 24.82 -34.89
CA SER A 778 18.15 24.02 -34.63
C SER A 778 17.37 23.79 -35.92
N GLY A 779 16.98 22.54 -36.16
CA GLY A 779 16.19 22.12 -37.31
C GLY A 779 14.75 21.81 -36.93
N THR A 780 13.81 22.38 -37.67
CA THR A 780 12.36 22.24 -37.46
C THR A 780 11.71 21.22 -38.39
N GLU A 781 10.48 20.81 -38.06
CA GLU A 781 9.67 19.88 -38.86
C GLU A 781 9.30 20.46 -40.24
N ASP A 782 9.18 21.78 -40.37
CA ASP A 782 8.91 22.47 -41.64
C ASP A 782 10.10 22.53 -42.63
N GLY A 783 11.28 22.01 -42.24
CA GLY A 783 12.49 22.04 -43.08
C GLY A 783 13.36 23.30 -42.93
N THR A 784 13.05 24.17 -41.96
CA THR A 784 13.84 25.36 -41.66
C THR A 784 15.01 25.08 -40.71
N LEU A 785 16.18 25.64 -41.04
CA LEU A 785 17.32 25.76 -40.13
C LEU A 785 17.34 27.16 -39.50
N TYR A 786 17.37 27.23 -38.18
CA TYR A 786 17.62 28.47 -37.43
C TYR A 786 19.01 28.43 -36.81
N ILE A 787 19.73 29.54 -36.90
CA ILE A 787 20.98 29.78 -36.19
C ILE A 787 20.75 30.87 -35.14
N TRP A 788 21.04 30.56 -33.88
CA TRP A 788 20.85 31.42 -32.72
C TRP A 788 22.18 31.85 -32.11
N SER A 789 22.19 33.02 -31.47
CA SER A 789 23.28 33.47 -30.59
C SER A 789 22.92 33.14 -29.14
N VAL A 790 23.80 32.44 -28.44
CA VAL A 790 23.62 32.11 -27.01
C VAL A 790 23.69 33.37 -26.14
N GLU A 791 24.63 34.27 -26.43
CA GLU A 791 24.86 35.52 -25.67
C GLU A 791 23.68 36.51 -25.80
N SER A 792 23.16 36.69 -27.02
CA SER A 792 22.11 37.69 -27.28
C SER A 792 20.69 37.10 -27.30
N GLN A 793 20.55 35.77 -27.28
CA GLN A 793 19.27 35.04 -27.29
C GLN A 793 18.38 35.34 -28.52
N TYR A 794 18.97 35.88 -29.59
CA TYR A 794 18.28 36.19 -30.85
C TYR A 794 18.68 35.27 -32.00
N VAL A 795 17.78 35.12 -32.97
CA VAL A 795 18.05 34.50 -34.27
C VAL A 795 19.09 35.33 -35.01
N LEU A 796 20.23 34.72 -35.34
CA LEU A 796 21.23 35.28 -36.24
C LEU A 796 20.81 35.12 -37.71
N SER A 797 20.28 33.95 -38.06
CA SER A 797 19.73 33.70 -39.40
C SER A 797 18.73 32.55 -39.43
N ARG A 798 17.83 32.58 -40.43
CA ARG A 798 16.83 31.55 -40.72
C ARG A 798 16.95 31.15 -42.19
N HIS A 799 17.02 29.85 -42.47
CA HIS A 799 17.20 29.31 -43.81
C HIS A 799 16.21 28.14 -44.06
N PRO A 800 15.20 28.30 -44.94
CA PRO A 800 14.36 27.19 -45.38
C PRO A 800 15.18 26.30 -46.33
N LEU A 801 15.88 25.32 -45.77
CA LEU A 801 16.84 24.50 -46.51
C LEU A 801 16.20 23.25 -47.10
N HIS A 802 15.31 22.59 -46.37
CA HIS A 802 14.68 21.33 -46.78
C HIS A 802 13.19 21.54 -47.09
N THR A 803 12.61 20.69 -47.93
CA THR A 803 11.15 20.69 -48.20
C THR A 803 10.36 19.82 -47.21
N GLY A 804 10.97 19.48 -46.07
CA GLY A 804 10.42 18.65 -45.01
C GLY A 804 11.41 18.50 -43.85
N SER A 805 10.97 17.85 -42.78
CA SER A 805 11.64 17.78 -41.47
C SER A 805 13.16 17.57 -41.52
N ILE A 806 13.89 18.40 -40.76
CA ILE A 806 15.34 18.26 -40.57
C ILE A 806 15.62 17.23 -39.47
N HIS A 807 16.14 16.07 -39.83
CA HIS A 807 16.40 14.95 -38.91
C HIS A 807 17.68 15.13 -38.09
N ALA A 808 18.73 15.73 -38.66
CA ALA A 808 19.94 16.06 -37.91
C ALA A 808 20.60 17.36 -38.39
N VAL A 809 21.22 18.05 -37.44
CA VAL A 809 22.01 19.27 -37.64
C VAL A 809 23.34 19.13 -36.92
N SER A 810 24.44 19.59 -37.54
CA SER A 810 25.77 19.52 -36.93
C SER A 810 26.67 20.66 -37.38
N PHE A 811 27.31 21.34 -36.43
CA PHE A 811 28.36 22.31 -36.73
C PHE A 811 29.67 21.62 -37.16
N SER A 812 30.33 22.22 -38.15
CA SER A 812 31.75 21.99 -38.40
C SER A 812 32.60 22.33 -37.15
N PRO A 813 33.77 21.69 -36.94
CA PRO A 813 34.62 21.95 -35.78
C PRO A 813 35.06 23.42 -35.62
N GLU A 814 35.13 24.16 -36.72
CA GLU A 814 35.49 25.59 -36.77
C GLU A 814 34.28 26.54 -36.55
N GLY A 815 33.07 26.01 -36.44
CA GLY A 815 31.82 26.79 -36.28
C GLY A 815 31.37 27.56 -37.53
N GLN A 816 32.14 27.53 -38.63
CA GLN A 816 31.88 28.33 -39.84
C GLN A 816 30.79 27.74 -40.74
N ARG A 817 30.58 26.43 -40.69
CA ARG A 817 29.60 25.69 -41.51
C ARG A 817 28.68 24.84 -40.66
N VAL A 818 27.45 24.65 -41.14
CA VAL A 818 26.46 23.71 -40.59
C VAL A 818 26.09 22.69 -41.66
N LEU A 819 26.04 21.43 -41.25
CA LEU A 819 25.55 20.30 -42.02
C LEU A 819 24.11 19.98 -41.59
N THR A 820 23.20 19.83 -42.54
CA THR A 820 21.82 19.37 -42.31
C THR A 820 21.48 18.17 -43.19
N CYS A 821 20.64 17.29 -42.67
CA CYS A 821 19.92 16.29 -43.46
C CYS A 821 18.43 16.32 -43.11
N GLY A 822 17.58 16.01 -44.08
CA GLY A 822 16.13 16.04 -43.88
C GLY A 822 15.38 15.01 -44.72
N ALA A 823 14.08 14.96 -44.49
CA ALA A 823 13.14 14.02 -45.13
C ALA A 823 13.05 14.15 -46.66
N ASP A 824 13.64 15.20 -47.25
CA ASP A 824 13.68 15.45 -48.70
C ASP A 824 14.81 14.71 -49.44
N HIS A 825 15.56 13.83 -48.77
CA HIS A 825 16.70 13.05 -49.30
C HIS A 825 17.99 13.85 -49.55
N TYR A 826 18.02 15.14 -49.21
CA TYR A 826 19.21 15.97 -49.38
C TYR A 826 20.05 16.03 -48.10
N LEU A 827 21.36 16.04 -48.30
CA LEU A 827 22.34 16.51 -47.34
C LEU A 827 22.84 17.89 -47.82
N ARG A 828 22.71 18.91 -46.99
CA ARG A 828 23.08 20.30 -47.32
C ARG A 828 24.14 20.83 -46.36
N VAL A 829 25.03 21.67 -46.89
CA VAL A 829 26.07 22.38 -46.12
C VAL A 829 25.85 23.87 -46.30
N LEU A 830 25.55 24.56 -45.21
CA LEU A 830 25.40 26.01 -45.14
C LEU A 830 26.69 26.65 -44.61
N ASP A 831 27.11 27.77 -45.18
CA ASP A 831 28.08 28.67 -44.56
C ASP A 831 27.35 29.63 -43.61
N VAL A 832 27.70 29.60 -42.32
CA VAL A 832 27.01 30.31 -41.23
C VAL A 832 27.27 31.82 -41.29
N THR A 833 28.36 32.26 -41.93
CA THR A 833 28.76 33.67 -41.98
C THR A 833 28.08 34.40 -43.13
N THR A 834 27.92 33.71 -44.25
CA THR A 834 27.33 34.26 -45.49
C THR A 834 25.87 33.87 -45.68
N GLY A 835 25.38 32.83 -44.99
CA GLY A 835 24.04 32.30 -45.16
C GLY A 835 23.81 31.61 -46.51
N THR A 836 24.87 31.26 -47.24
CA THR A 836 24.79 30.61 -48.55
C THR A 836 24.97 29.10 -48.47
N GLU A 837 24.17 28.36 -49.23
CA GLU A 837 24.39 26.93 -49.45
C GLU A 837 25.72 26.71 -50.20
N VAL A 838 26.63 25.95 -49.59
CA VAL A 838 27.95 25.61 -50.12
C VAL A 838 27.90 24.33 -50.95
N CYS A 839 27.02 23.41 -50.58
CA CYS A 839 26.85 22.11 -51.22
C CYS A 839 25.48 21.53 -50.88
N ALA A 840 24.79 20.99 -51.87
CA ALA A 840 23.68 20.07 -51.69
C ALA A 840 24.00 18.75 -52.41
N LYS A 841 23.76 17.62 -51.75
CA LYS A 841 23.91 16.29 -52.32
C LYS A 841 22.63 15.49 -52.08
N ASP A 842 21.97 15.13 -53.18
CA ASP A 842 20.91 14.12 -53.19
C ASP A 842 21.52 12.74 -52.86
N LEU A 843 20.86 12.00 -51.98
CA LEU A 843 21.27 10.68 -51.51
C LEU A 843 20.40 9.54 -52.05
N GLU A 844 19.37 9.85 -52.86
CA GLU A 844 18.44 8.92 -53.53
C GLU A 844 17.56 8.07 -52.60
N GLU A 845 17.95 7.83 -51.34
CA GLU A 845 17.21 7.12 -50.31
C GLU A 845 16.87 8.04 -49.10
N PRO A 846 15.79 7.76 -48.35
CA PRO A 846 15.49 8.48 -47.10
C PRO A 846 16.50 8.16 -46.01
N LEU A 847 17.23 9.19 -45.55
CA LEU A 847 17.96 9.12 -44.29
C LEU A 847 16.97 9.02 -43.13
N ARG A 848 17.19 8.04 -42.25
CA ARG A 848 16.48 7.83 -40.98
C ARG A 848 17.37 8.18 -39.81
#